data_AF-A0A2D6SS11-F1
#
_entry.id   AF-A0A2D6SS11-F1
#
_cell.length_a   1.000
_cell.length_b   1.000
_cell.length_c   1.000
_cell.angle_alpha   90.00
_cell.angle_beta   90.00
_cell.angle_gamma   90.00
#
_symmetry.space_group_name_H-M   'P 1'
#
loop_
_entity.id
_entity.type
_entity.pdbx_description
1 polymer ?
#
loop_
_entity_poly.entity_id
_entity_poly.type
_entity_poly.pdbx_seq_one_letter_code
_entity_poly.pdbx_strand_id
1 'polypeptide(L)'
;MDQKRGVLYYQRNGEVLKIRAHDGEVLKEAAVGSPNGCISWNTVLIDDERGRFVATRWYGKPEWDSAIRVYDDDLNLAWERTGLPNGKKDTLTYAEGKLVCGSGNGWSKKYTGDEWKHITAFNIADGEIAWKCDLTKYDYIGILNVPYFNGYFYAENGGSPPQTTKCFRINADNGKLEEVYDYGRMITSCATHIVAHGKILSGDLWNDSIVVTKLSDNSTADWPGPFGDPQTNQMAAPRESGVTLAVIQEVASKHAPAIAGEDPTVAETRPNLAHGATIKARSRIKGEQADVTRMLDGDPQTWWATGAGDLALDPVDVDLQLEAPHVVDTVVVQTSSLKGQLRLKDFDLFAGLGDVWDGGRPLAKIRDNNDKRIRVTFPAVRLDRIRIRPLGTRRPDNAFAHIAELRVHAADGPPKRTVESSPFPRTLADAGHDPEFLRTLIGSLESKGASSRITRARVDSLKSRLELIKESRQYEDVLKQITADTEQYRKLDAPEWALAQRDCMARLRTWAHYWIDHQQPDGQFGGSYEDDVELVCGWPVLALAQDDEKVRDALELLAEGVWKSKPFLERFGYDRLTDVEHAAENTSYSQPRMVVLDYENPKWAERCRRTTATMREHFLSRNEKGGLQFRSDYFGFDPRTLKPVTREQERPFDIPQSAKALKPAMYAFWATGDPLARQLMLECGDTWVEGARANADDEGRIAGLLPERLSWPSGASVGTHARLSSMRATLFHLIGCYYVSGEDRYLEPIRTLLRKSLVDWSVKDVPSAGTLDQLQDEDMTGLLEQLALIAVSYRRATGDRRFDAPLARWSARIRDSLVDDVKSYVYLNRNSDRLWYVDRPLTVGAYLESRCAAGAQLYLGWQVTGDEDYLAKLGWNLSSCLNDKWGAFTYWFYDKSERRVTSNDHSAHKLQCSESALSLMYLGGPAPVEAVWPQFAVTWKNVGTNFCALVRHNDSERLLVELYSFDEQPRIVTADLWELAAGDYKAALGTRLTEDSHVTEPTWSRSLDVAGSEGRRPTSLHFTLPARKRTILEIRPRG
;
A
#
# COMPACT_ATOMS: atom_id res chain seq x y z
N MET A 1 -23.23 18.63 -25.42
CA MET A 1 -24.01 17.94 -26.46
C MET A 1 -24.79 19.00 -27.24
N ASP A 2 -24.63 19.03 -28.56
CA ASP A 2 -25.40 19.86 -29.49
C ASP A 2 -26.59 19.03 -30.01
N GLN A 3 -27.72 19.12 -29.30
CA GLN A 3 -28.95 18.39 -29.63
C GLN A 3 -29.54 18.77 -30.99
N LYS A 4 -29.53 20.06 -31.33
CA LYS A 4 -30.03 20.61 -32.61
C LYS A 4 -29.34 19.99 -33.82
N ARG A 5 -28.04 19.73 -33.72
CA ARG A 5 -27.22 19.22 -34.84
C ARG A 5 -26.83 17.75 -34.70
N GLY A 6 -27.20 17.11 -33.60
CA GLY A 6 -26.87 15.71 -33.35
C GLY A 6 -25.36 15.47 -33.21
N VAL A 7 -24.64 16.36 -32.53
CA VAL A 7 -23.18 16.28 -32.33
C VAL A 7 -22.83 16.36 -30.85
N LEU A 8 -21.81 15.63 -30.42
CA LEU A 8 -21.21 15.65 -29.09
C LEU A 8 -19.80 16.23 -29.20
N TYR A 9 -19.42 17.06 -28.23
CA TYR A 9 -18.02 17.44 -28.03
C TYR A 9 -17.53 16.72 -26.78
N TYR A 10 -16.45 15.97 -26.92
CA TYR A 10 -15.92 15.13 -25.86
C TYR A 10 -14.45 15.45 -25.62
N GLN A 11 -14.13 15.82 -24.38
CA GLN A 11 -12.78 16.14 -23.95
C GLN A 11 -12.16 14.91 -23.27
N ARG A 12 -10.97 14.50 -23.71
CA ARG A 12 -10.12 13.51 -23.03
C ARG A 12 -8.70 14.05 -22.89
N ASN A 13 -7.85 13.40 -22.10
CA ASN A 13 -6.47 13.85 -21.95
C ASN A 13 -5.80 14.01 -23.32
N GLY A 14 -5.27 15.20 -23.60
CA GLY A 14 -4.59 15.49 -24.86
C GLY A 14 -5.49 15.82 -26.06
N GLU A 15 -6.82 15.68 -26.01
CA GLU A 15 -7.66 15.76 -27.21
C GLU A 15 -9.10 16.24 -26.96
N VAL A 16 -9.67 16.94 -27.96
CA VAL A 16 -11.10 17.24 -28.07
C VAL A 16 -11.66 16.56 -29.31
N LEU A 17 -12.77 15.83 -29.15
CA LEU A 17 -13.43 15.08 -30.22
C LEU A 17 -14.77 15.74 -30.56
N LYS A 18 -15.09 15.85 -31.85
CA LYS A 18 -16.43 16.14 -32.38
C LYS A 18 -17.02 14.82 -32.84
N ILE A 19 -18.06 14.34 -32.18
CA ILE A 19 -18.63 13.00 -32.36
C ILE A 19 -20.08 13.14 -32.82
N ARG A 20 -20.51 12.37 -33.80
CA ARG A 20 -21.91 12.33 -34.21
C ARG A 20 -22.72 11.55 -33.16
N ALA A 21 -23.78 12.17 -32.64
CA ALA A 21 -24.48 11.68 -31.47
C ALA A 21 -25.29 10.40 -31.69
N HIS A 22 -25.70 10.10 -32.93
CA HIS A 22 -26.61 8.99 -33.22
C HIS A 22 -25.91 7.63 -33.34
N ASP A 23 -24.65 7.62 -33.76
CA ASP A 23 -23.86 6.42 -34.06
C ASP A 23 -22.50 6.39 -33.33
N GLY A 24 -22.08 7.51 -32.74
CA GLY A 24 -20.78 7.63 -32.07
C GLY A 24 -19.60 7.83 -33.03
N GLU A 25 -19.85 8.13 -34.32
CA GLU A 25 -18.77 8.36 -35.29
C GLU A 25 -17.96 9.61 -34.91
N VAL A 26 -16.64 9.49 -34.81
CA VAL A 26 -15.76 10.65 -34.62
C VAL A 26 -15.62 11.41 -35.94
N LEU A 27 -16.19 12.61 -35.98
CA LEU A 27 -16.19 13.49 -37.16
C LEU A 27 -14.90 14.29 -37.29
N LYS A 28 -14.32 14.69 -36.15
CA LYS A 28 -13.05 15.43 -36.10
C LYS A 28 -12.39 15.29 -34.73
N GLU A 29 -11.07 15.33 -34.74
CA GLU A 29 -10.22 15.30 -33.54
C GLU A 29 -9.31 16.53 -33.56
N ALA A 30 -9.15 17.17 -32.40
CA ALA A 30 -8.22 18.27 -32.20
C ALA A 30 -7.25 17.92 -31.07
N ALA A 31 -5.97 17.83 -31.39
CA ALA A 31 -4.90 17.58 -30.41
C ALA A 31 -4.68 18.81 -29.51
N VAL A 32 -4.32 18.56 -28.26
CA VAL A 32 -4.13 19.57 -27.21
C VAL A 32 -2.77 19.40 -26.54
N GLY A 33 -1.94 20.43 -26.68
CA GLY A 33 -0.64 20.50 -26.01
C GLY A 33 -0.75 20.71 -24.50
N SER A 34 0.32 20.41 -23.77
CA SER A 34 0.39 20.66 -22.33
C SER A 34 0.12 22.15 -22.02
N PRO A 35 -0.68 22.45 -20.98
CA PRO A 35 -1.37 21.51 -20.09
C PRO A 35 -2.61 20.88 -20.74
N ASN A 36 -2.77 19.57 -20.61
CA ASN A 36 -3.80 18.79 -21.32
C ASN A 36 -4.48 17.72 -20.46
N GLY A 37 -4.31 17.78 -19.13
CA GLY A 37 -5.07 16.96 -18.21
C GLY A 37 -6.53 17.41 -18.18
N CYS A 38 -7.45 16.48 -18.39
CA CYS A 38 -8.88 16.73 -18.24
C CYS A 38 -9.40 16.02 -16.98
N ILE A 39 -10.37 16.64 -16.33
CA ILE A 39 -11.20 16.01 -15.31
C ILE A 39 -12.65 16.50 -15.51
N SER A 40 -13.61 15.96 -14.77
CA SER A 40 -15.06 16.23 -14.93
C SER A 40 -15.42 17.73 -15.05
N TRP A 41 -16.35 18.06 -15.97
CA TRP A 41 -17.08 19.34 -16.14
C TRP A 41 -16.32 20.55 -16.71
N ASN A 42 -15.60 20.36 -17.83
CA ASN A 42 -14.69 21.38 -18.37
C ASN A 42 -14.90 21.73 -19.85
N THR A 43 -16.01 21.34 -20.47
CA THR A 43 -16.30 21.64 -21.88
C THR A 43 -17.59 22.44 -22.00
N VAL A 44 -17.49 23.66 -22.53
CA VAL A 44 -18.58 24.60 -22.72
C VAL A 44 -18.91 24.80 -24.19
N LEU A 45 -20.18 24.60 -24.56
CA LEU A 45 -20.70 24.89 -25.89
C LEU A 45 -21.34 26.28 -25.88
N ILE A 46 -20.89 27.15 -26.77
CA ILE A 46 -21.44 28.48 -27.02
C ILE A 46 -22.09 28.45 -28.41
N ASP A 47 -23.36 28.84 -28.50
CA ASP A 47 -24.13 28.99 -29.75
C ASP A 47 -25.10 30.17 -29.58
N ASP A 48 -24.57 31.40 -29.59
CA ASP A 48 -25.32 32.64 -29.43
C ASP A 48 -24.95 33.69 -30.50
N GLU A 49 -25.45 34.93 -30.35
CA GLU A 49 -25.19 36.03 -31.29
C GLU A 49 -23.71 36.40 -31.46
N ARG A 50 -22.83 35.96 -30.54
CA ARG A 50 -21.38 36.22 -30.58
C ARG A 50 -20.63 35.16 -31.37
N GLY A 51 -21.32 34.12 -31.82
CA GLY A 51 -20.77 33.04 -32.63
C GLY A 51 -20.88 31.69 -31.95
N ARG A 52 -20.28 30.69 -32.60
CA ARG A 52 -20.35 29.31 -32.18
C ARG A 52 -18.96 28.80 -31.82
N PHE A 53 -18.81 28.42 -30.56
CA PHE A 53 -17.52 28.02 -30.00
C PHE A 53 -17.65 26.82 -29.07
N VAL A 54 -16.55 26.10 -28.94
CA VAL A 54 -16.35 25.05 -27.93
C VAL A 54 -15.20 25.49 -27.03
N ALA A 55 -15.51 25.92 -25.81
CA ALA A 55 -14.49 26.29 -24.83
C ALA A 55 -14.15 25.09 -23.95
N THR A 56 -12.88 24.90 -23.63
CA THR A 56 -12.39 23.78 -22.82
C THR A 56 -11.43 24.27 -21.76
N ARG A 57 -11.48 23.66 -20.58
CA ARG A 57 -10.56 23.91 -19.48
C ARG A 57 -9.65 22.71 -19.26
N TRP A 58 -8.37 22.98 -19.06
CA TRP A 58 -7.29 21.99 -18.95
C TRP A 58 -6.44 22.24 -17.72
N TYR A 59 -5.96 21.15 -17.11
CA TYR A 59 -5.13 21.14 -15.92
C TYR A 59 -3.72 20.64 -16.26
N GLY A 60 -2.69 21.29 -15.71
CA GLY A 60 -1.28 20.90 -15.80
C GLY A 60 -0.62 20.69 -14.43
N LYS A 61 0.56 20.08 -14.45
CA LYS A 61 1.46 19.93 -13.28
C LYS A 61 2.79 20.62 -13.61
N PRO A 62 3.32 21.53 -12.76
CA PRO A 62 2.78 22.05 -11.49
C PRO A 62 1.64 23.08 -11.68
N GLU A 63 0.92 23.38 -10.60
CA GLU A 63 -0.45 23.96 -10.53
C GLU A 63 -0.63 25.43 -10.99
N TRP A 64 0.44 26.03 -11.48
CA TRP A 64 0.45 27.35 -12.13
C TRP A 64 0.30 27.25 -13.65
N ASP A 65 0.02 26.06 -14.18
CA ASP A 65 -0.03 25.80 -15.61
C ASP A 65 -1.36 25.14 -15.99
N SER A 66 -2.50 25.77 -15.68
CA SER A 66 -3.80 25.40 -16.27
C SER A 66 -4.06 26.22 -17.53
N ALA A 67 -4.97 25.76 -18.39
CA ALA A 67 -5.32 26.46 -19.62
C ALA A 67 -6.82 26.49 -19.94
N ILE A 68 -7.24 27.54 -20.65
CA ILE A 68 -8.53 27.64 -21.34
C ILE A 68 -8.25 27.68 -22.83
N ARG A 69 -8.96 26.85 -23.61
CA ARG A 69 -8.85 26.77 -25.07
C ARG A 69 -10.21 26.83 -25.71
N VAL A 70 -10.37 27.73 -26.67
CA VAL A 70 -11.63 27.93 -27.38
C VAL A 70 -11.45 27.54 -28.84
N TYR A 71 -12.36 26.71 -29.33
CA TYR A 71 -12.38 26.23 -30.70
C TYR A 71 -13.61 26.73 -31.44
N ASP A 72 -13.53 26.86 -32.76
CA ASP A 72 -14.70 27.06 -33.62
C ASP A 72 -15.54 25.78 -33.76
N ASP A 73 -16.64 25.83 -34.55
CA ASP A 73 -17.51 24.67 -34.79
C ASP A 73 -16.75 23.48 -35.39
N ASP A 74 -15.73 23.74 -36.19
CA ASP A 74 -14.90 22.73 -36.82
C ASP A 74 -13.71 22.32 -35.93
N LEU A 75 -13.71 22.63 -34.64
CA LEU A 75 -12.62 22.33 -33.72
C LEU A 75 -11.26 22.92 -34.12
N ASN A 76 -11.22 24.01 -34.90
CA ASN A 76 -9.98 24.77 -35.08
C ASN A 76 -9.81 25.72 -33.89
N LEU A 77 -8.59 25.80 -33.36
CA LEU A 77 -8.31 26.64 -32.19
C LEU A 77 -8.49 28.12 -32.55
N ALA A 78 -9.46 28.78 -31.92
CA ALA A 78 -9.71 30.21 -32.06
C ALA A 78 -8.74 31.01 -31.18
N TRP A 79 -8.59 30.62 -29.90
CA TRP A 79 -7.60 31.20 -28.99
C TRP A 79 -7.33 30.30 -27.78
N GLU A 80 -6.22 30.57 -27.09
CA GLU A 80 -5.89 29.93 -25.81
C GLU A 80 -5.30 30.90 -24.77
N ARG A 81 -5.40 30.49 -23.50
CA ARG A 81 -4.74 31.08 -22.34
C ARG A 81 -4.15 29.96 -21.49
N THR A 82 -2.85 29.98 -21.27
CA THR A 82 -2.10 29.02 -20.43
C THR A 82 -1.55 29.73 -19.19
N GLY A 83 -0.90 29.01 -18.27
CA GLY A 83 -0.30 29.62 -17.07
C GLY A 83 -1.33 30.10 -16.03
N LEU A 84 -2.55 29.58 -16.06
CA LEU A 84 -3.63 30.04 -15.20
C LEU A 84 -3.54 29.42 -13.78
N PRO A 85 -3.76 30.19 -12.70
CA PRO A 85 -3.69 29.71 -11.31
C PRO A 85 -4.98 28.98 -10.89
N ASN A 86 -5.37 28.01 -11.70
CA ASN A 86 -6.67 27.36 -11.66
C ASN A 86 -6.51 25.90 -11.23
N GLY A 87 -7.20 25.48 -10.17
CA GLY A 87 -6.97 24.18 -9.53
C GLY A 87 -7.67 23.01 -10.19
N LYS A 88 -7.30 21.77 -9.84
CA LYS A 88 -7.76 20.54 -10.52
C LYS A 88 -9.28 20.50 -10.77
N LYS A 89 -10.13 20.98 -9.86
CA LYS A 89 -11.60 20.87 -9.83
C LYS A 89 -12.38 22.16 -10.14
N ASP A 90 -11.73 23.20 -10.64
CA ASP A 90 -12.44 24.38 -11.11
C ASP A 90 -13.28 24.09 -12.38
N THR A 91 -14.30 24.90 -12.59
CA THR A 91 -15.20 24.83 -13.74
C THR A 91 -15.16 26.12 -14.54
N LEU A 92 -15.51 26.01 -15.82
CA LEU A 92 -15.60 27.14 -16.74
C LEU A 92 -17.08 27.52 -16.94
N THR A 93 -17.42 28.78 -16.70
CA THR A 93 -18.79 29.31 -16.88
C THR A 93 -18.84 30.27 -18.07
N TYR A 94 -19.86 30.19 -18.92
CA TYR A 94 -20.09 31.15 -20.00
C TYR A 94 -21.37 31.95 -19.74
N ALA A 95 -21.27 33.28 -19.74
CA ALA A 95 -22.43 34.16 -19.75
C ALA A 95 -22.10 35.53 -20.35
N GLU A 96 -23.04 36.11 -21.09
CA GLU A 96 -22.93 37.47 -21.66
C GLU A 96 -21.60 37.74 -22.39
N GLY A 97 -21.10 36.73 -23.13
CA GLY A 97 -19.88 36.86 -23.93
C GLY A 97 -18.59 36.68 -23.15
N LYS A 98 -18.67 36.25 -21.89
CA LYS A 98 -17.52 36.10 -21.01
C LYS A 98 -17.40 34.65 -20.55
N LEU A 99 -16.19 34.12 -20.63
CA LEU A 99 -15.77 32.88 -19.98
C LEU A 99 -15.16 33.20 -18.62
N VAL A 100 -15.73 32.65 -17.55
CA VAL A 100 -15.36 32.99 -16.17
C VAL A 100 -14.90 31.75 -15.42
N CYS A 101 -13.80 31.88 -14.67
CA CYS A 101 -13.23 30.82 -13.84
C CYS A 101 -12.67 31.39 -12.52
N GLY A 102 -12.78 30.58 -11.45
CA GLY A 102 -12.17 30.87 -10.15
C GLY A 102 -10.74 30.32 -10.04
N SER A 103 -9.94 30.88 -9.15
CA SER A 103 -8.55 30.46 -8.93
C SER A 103 -8.35 29.62 -7.66
N GLY A 104 -7.17 29.01 -7.54
CA GLY A 104 -6.75 28.21 -6.39
C GLY A 104 -7.10 26.72 -6.47
N ASN A 105 -6.58 25.94 -5.53
CA ASN A 105 -6.67 24.47 -5.48
C ASN A 105 -6.54 23.94 -4.04
N GLY A 106 -7.52 23.14 -3.60
CA GLY A 106 -7.49 22.46 -2.30
C GLY A 106 -6.92 21.03 -2.31
N TRP A 107 -6.60 20.48 -3.49
CA TRP A 107 -6.29 19.06 -3.68
C TRP A 107 -4.83 18.78 -4.06
N SER A 108 -3.98 19.80 -4.15
CA SER A 108 -2.55 19.70 -4.48
C SER A 108 -1.75 20.83 -3.82
N LYS A 109 -0.47 21.04 -4.17
CA LYS A 109 0.48 21.90 -3.44
C LYS A 109 -0.03 23.33 -3.28
N LYS A 110 0.11 23.89 -2.07
CA LYS A 110 -0.33 25.26 -1.76
C LYS A 110 0.36 26.30 -2.66
N TYR A 111 -0.44 27.20 -3.25
CA TYR A 111 0.05 28.39 -3.93
C TYR A 111 0.81 29.29 -2.93
N THR A 112 1.91 29.88 -3.37
CA THR A 112 2.71 30.83 -2.57
C THR A 112 2.29 32.27 -2.87
N GLY A 113 2.18 33.10 -1.84
CA GLY A 113 1.68 34.48 -1.97
C GLY A 113 0.17 34.56 -2.17
N ASP A 114 -0.34 35.74 -2.52
CA ASP A 114 -1.78 36.00 -2.65
C ASP A 114 -2.22 36.43 -4.07
N GLU A 115 -1.28 36.63 -5.01
CA GLU A 115 -1.59 37.13 -6.36
C GLU A 115 -2.51 36.22 -7.18
N TRP A 116 -2.54 34.94 -6.82
CA TRP A 116 -3.44 33.96 -7.42
C TRP A 116 -4.89 34.13 -6.96
N LYS A 117 -5.19 34.89 -5.90
CA LYS A 117 -6.54 34.95 -5.30
C LYS A 117 -7.49 35.87 -6.08
N HIS A 118 -8.16 35.36 -7.11
CA HIS A 118 -9.07 36.14 -7.95
C HIS A 118 -10.08 35.28 -8.72
N ILE A 119 -11.13 35.92 -9.25
CA ILE A 119 -11.98 35.37 -10.30
C ILE A 119 -11.72 36.17 -11.58
N THR A 120 -11.52 35.50 -12.71
CA THR A 120 -11.19 36.17 -13.99
C THR A 120 -12.27 35.90 -15.03
N ALA A 121 -12.63 36.92 -15.80
CA ALA A 121 -13.46 36.81 -16.99
C ALA A 121 -12.65 37.10 -18.26
N PHE A 122 -12.81 36.25 -19.27
CA PHE A 122 -12.20 36.38 -20.58
C PHE A 122 -13.27 36.60 -21.65
N ASN A 123 -13.06 37.54 -22.56
CA ASN A 123 -13.94 37.75 -23.71
C ASN A 123 -13.94 36.50 -24.60
N ILE A 124 -15.11 36.02 -25.01
CA ILE A 124 -15.23 34.81 -25.84
C ILE A 124 -14.61 34.99 -27.23
N ALA A 125 -14.57 36.23 -27.75
CA ALA A 125 -14.10 36.52 -29.09
C ALA A 125 -12.57 36.40 -29.26
N ASP A 126 -11.80 36.83 -28.26
CA ASP A 126 -10.34 37.01 -28.37
C ASP A 126 -9.54 36.49 -27.15
N GLY A 127 -10.24 36.06 -26.09
CA GLY A 127 -9.64 35.63 -24.83
C GLY A 127 -8.99 36.74 -24.02
N GLU A 128 -9.17 38.02 -24.36
CA GLU A 128 -8.69 39.14 -23.54
C GLU A 128 -9.40 39.17 -22.18
N ILE A 129 -8.69 39.60 -21.14
CA ILE A 129 -9.27 39.73 -19.80
C ILE A 129 -10.28 40.88 -19.82
N ALA A 130 -11.57 40.55 -19.71
CA ALA A 130 -12.64 41.52 -19.61
C ALA A 130 -12.62 42.23 -18.26
N TRP A 131 -12.40 41.47 -17.19
CA TRP A 131 -12.20 41.96 -15.83
C TRP A 131 -11.58 40.88 -14.94
N LYS A 132 -11.02 41.32 -13.80
CA LYS A 132 -10.43 40.46 -12.76
C LYS A 132 -10.91 40.92 -11.39
N CYS A 133 -11.70 40.09 -10.71
CA CYS A 133 -12.20 40.35 -9.36
C CYS A 133 -11.14 39.96 -8.33
N ASP A 134 -10.58 40.95 -7.61
CA ASP A 134 -9.59 40.75 -6.56
C ASP A 134 -10.22 40.17 -5.27
N LEU A 135 -9.68 39.03 -4.81
CA LEU A 135 -10.12 38.34 -3.59
C LEU A 135 -8.96 38.13 -2.59
N THR A 136 -7.83 38.83 -2.74
CA THR A 136 -6.63 38.71 -1.89
C THR A 136 -6.92 38.87 -0.39
N LYS A 137 -7.93 39.67 -0.03
CA LYS A 137 -8.35 39.92 1.36
C LYS A 137 -9.01 38.72 2.06
N TYR A 138 -9.41 37.70 1.30
CA TYR A 138 -10.11 36.54 1.85
C TYR A 138 -9.17 35.34 1.95
N ASP A 139 -9.26 34.62 3.06
CA ASP A 139 -8.54 33.36 3.22
C ASP A 139 -9.37 32.21 2.62
N TYR A 140 -8.80 31.54 1.64
CA TYR A 140 -9.38 30.37 0.98
C TYR A 140 -8.31 29.54 0.29
N ILE A 141 -8.63 28.29 -0.05
CA ILE A 141 -7.71 27.39 -0.77
C ILE A 141 -8.05 27.25 -2.25
N GLY A 142 -9.29 27.50 -2.66
CA GLY A 142 -9.68 27.63 -4.07
C GLY A 142 -11.15 27.99 -4.28
N ILE A 143 -11.50 28.42 -5.49
CA ILE A 143 -12.87 28.69 -5.96
C ILE A 143 -13.17 27.71 -7.09
N LEU A 144 -14.08 26.78 -6.83
CA LEU A 144 -14.35 25.68 -7.75
C LEU A 144 -15.40 26.04 -8.81
N ASN A 145 -16.40 26.84 -8.45
CA ASN A 145 -17.56 27.10 -9.29
C ASN A 145 -17.97 28.57 -9.23
N VAL A 146 -18.43 29.09 -10.38
CA VAL A 146 -18.81 30.50 -10.55
C VAL A 146 -20.08 30.64 -11.41
N PRO A 147 -21.25 30.07 -11.03
CA PRO A 147 -22.44 30.17 -11.87
C PRO A 147 -22.97 31.59 -12.02
N TYR A 148 -23.61 31.84 -13.16
CA TYR A 148 -24.25 33.10 -13.50
C TYR A 148 -25.76 33.07 -13.20
N PHE A 149 -26.28 34.14 -12.62
CA PHE A 149 -27.71 34.36 -12.45
C PHE A 149 -28.05 35.86 -12.49
N ASN A 150 -28.95 36.23 -13.42
CA ASN A 150 -29.60 37.54 -13.50
C ASN A 150 -28.66 38.77 -13.41
N GLY A 151 -27.57 38.75 -14.19
CA GLY A 151 -26.59 39.85 -14.26
C GLY A 151 -25.39 39.73 -13.31
N TYR A 152 -25.30 38.64 -12.54
CA TYR A 152 -24.26 38.44 -11.53
C TYR A 152 -23.68 37.03 -11.58
N PHE A 153 -22.40 36.92 -11.28
CA PHE A 153 -21.74 35.65 -10.97
C PHE A 153 -21.75 35.42 -9.46
N TYR A 154 -21.93 34.17 -9.07
CA TYR A 154 -21.92 33.74 -7.69
C TYR A 154 -20.84 32.70 -7.48
N ALA A 155 -20.04 32.82 -6.43
CA ALA A 155 -18.96 31.88 -6.17
C ALA A 155 -18.91 31.51 -4.69
N GLU A 156 -18.51 30.27 -4.41
CA GLU A 156 -18.24 29.79 -3.05
C GLU A 156 -16.80 29.30 -2.93
N ASN A 157 -16.12 29.67 -1.85
CA ASN A 157 -14.75 29.20 -1.59
C ASN A 157 -14.70 27.82 -0.93
N GLY A 158 -13.65 27.07 -1.23
CA GLY A 158 -13.21 25.90 -0.45
C GLY A 158 -12.26 26.29 0.69
N GLY A 159 -12.19 25.43 1.73
CA GLY A 159 -11.30 25.60 2.89
C GLY A 159 -11.18 24.33 3.75
N SER A 160 -10.20 24.32 4.65
CA SER A 160 -10.05 23.36 5.76
C SER A 160 -10.17 24.12 7.09
N PRO A 161 -10.64 23.51 8.20
CA PRO A 161 -10.72 24.19 9.49
C PRO A 161 -9.39 24.86 9.86
N PRO A 162 -9.39 26.12 10.32
CA PRO A 162 -10.53 26.89 10.85
C PRO A 162 -11.30 27.77 9.85
N GLN A 163 -11.15 27.59 8.53
CA GLN A 163 -11.72 28.49 7.51
C GLN A 163 -13.24 28.29 7.29
N THR A 164 -14.01 29.39 7.20
CA THR A 164 -15.45 29.36 6.88
C THR A 164 -15.71 29.54 5.39
N THR A 165 -16.81 28.97 4.90
CA THR A 165 -17.27 29.17 3.53
C THR A 165 -17.99 30.53 3.41
N LYS A 166 -17.77 31.20 2.29
CA LYS A 166 -18.32 32.50 1.91
C LYS A 166 -18.95 32.38 0.52
N CYS A 167 -20.08 33.05 0.32
CA CYS A 167 -20.71 33.27 -0.98
C CYS A 167 -20.38 34.69 -1.47
N PHE A 168 -19.79 34.80 -2.64
CA PHE A 168 -19.42 36.06 -3.30
C PHE A 168 -20.42 36.36 -4.42
N ARG A 169 -20.92 37.60 -4.51
CA ARG A 169 -21.69 38.11 -5.66
C ARG A 169 -20.86 39.12 -6.44
N ILE A 170 -20.62 38.82 -7.70
CA ILE A 170 -19.76 39.58 -8.60
C ILE A 170 -20.61 40.12 -9.76
N ASN A 171 -20.53 41.42 -10.02
CA ASN A 171 -21.22 42.06 -11.14
C ASN A 171 -20.66 41.54 -12.49
N ALA A 172 -21.52 41.03 -13.37
CA ALA A 172 -21.09 40.40 -14.61
C ALA A 172 -20.51 41.38 -15.66
N ASP A 173 -20.88 42.66 -15.59
CA ASP A 173 -20.45 43.67 -16.56
C ASP A 173 -19.01 44.13 -16.29
N ASN A 174 -18.66 44.35 -15.02
CA ASN A 174 -17.41 45.01 -14.63
C ASN A 174 -16.54 44.22 -13.62
N GLY A 175 -16.99 43.05 -13.16
CA GLY A 175 -16.23 42.21 -12.23
C GLY A 175 -16.17 42.74 -10.79
N LYS A 176 -16.94 43.77 -10.45
CA LYS A 176 -16.98 44.33 -9.10
C LYS A 176 -17.61 43.34 -8.12
N LEU A 177 -16.92 43.07 -7.02
CA LEU A 177 -17.49 42.33 -5.88
C LEU A 177 -18.50 43.22 -5.17
N GLU A 178 -19.79 42.89 -5.26
CA GLU A 178 -20.88 43.71 -4.71
C GLU A 178 -21.29 43.27 -3.31
N GLU A 179 -21.18 41.98 -3.00
CA GLU A 179 -21.62 41.44 -1.72
C GLU A 179 -20.88 40.15 -1.37
N VAL A 180 -20.63 39.95 -0.08
CA VAL A 180 -20.06 38.72 0.48
C VAL A 180 -20.90 38.30 1.68
N TYR A 181 -21.36 37.06 1.66
CA TYR A 181 -22.05 36.43 2.77
C TYR A 181 -21.16 35.35 3.37
N ASP A 182 -20.80 35.47 4.65
CA ASP A 182 -20.08 34.43 5.38
C ASP A 182 -21.07 33.49 6.06
N TYR A 183 -21.02 32.21 5.72
CA TYR A 183 -21.92 31.21 6.33
C TYR A 183 -21.58 30.95 7.81
N GLY A 184 -20.44 31.44 8.30
CA GLY A 184 -19.95 31.21 9.67
C GLY A 184 -19.52 29.77 9.95
N ARG A 185 -19.63 28.90 8.93
CA ARG A 185 -19.30 27.48 8.97
C ARG A 185 -18.83 27.02 7.60
N MET A 186 -18.31 25.80 7.55
CA MET A 186 -17.88 25.18 6.31
C MET A 186 -19.05 24.41 5.69
N ILE A 187 -19.33 24.66 4.41
CA ILE A 187 -20.44 24.04 3.68
C ILE A 187 -19.97 23.35 2.38
N THR A 188 -18.67 23.03 2.31
CA THR A 188 -17.99 22.67 1.05
C THR A 188 -18.54 21.40 0.39
N SER A 189 -18.62 21.43 -0.94
CA SER A 189 -18.84 20.28 -1.82
C SER A 189 -17.93 20.38 -3.04
N CYS A 190 -17.48 19.24 -3.55
CA CYS A 190 -16.73 19.19 -4.80
C CYS A 190 -17.64 19.28 -6.05
N ALA A 191 -18.97 19.27 -5.86
CA ALA A 191 -19.96 19.45 -6.91
C ALA A 191 -20.39 20.91 -7.02
N THR A 192 -20.80 21.31 -8.23
CA THR A 192 -21.33 22.65 -8.49
C THR A 192 -22.67 22.87 -7.79
N HIS A 193 -22.84 24.03 -7.14
CA HIS A 193 -24.13 24.43 -6.58
C HIS A 193 -25.13 24.82 -7.67
N ILE A 194 -26.40 24.53 -7.44
CA ILE A 194 -27.51 24.67 -8.40
C ILE A 194 -28.20 26.03 -8.18
N VAL A 195 -28.70 26.67 -9.24
CA VAL A 195 -29.56 27.85 -9.10
C VAL A 195 -30.99 27.42 -9.37
N ALA A 196 -31.91 27.64 -8.43
CA ALA A 196 -33.33 27.33 -8.63
C ALA A 196 -34.21 28.36 -7.93
N HIS A 197 -35.19 28.90 -8.65
CA HIS A 197 -36.17 29.87 -8.14
C HIS A 197 -35.54 31.00 -7.31
N GLY A 198 -34.51 31.66 -7.87
CA GLY A 198 -33.80 32.76 -7.21
C GLY A 198 -33.00 32.36 -5.98
N LYS A 199 -32.57 31.09 -5.88
CA LYS A 199 -31.77 30.56 -4.77
C LYS A 199 -30.59 29.75 -5.29
N ILE A 200 -29.49 29.76 -4.56
CA ILE A 200 -28.39 28.80 -4.70
C ILE A 200 -28.65 27.62 -3.76
N LEU A 201 -28.46 26.40 -4.27
CA LEU A 201 -28.53 25.15 -3.53
C LEU A 201 -27.14 24.50 -3.56
N SER A 202 -26.44 24.59 -2.43
CA SER A 202 -25.08 24.07 -2.27
C SER A 202 -25.11 22.82 -1.40
N GLY A 203 -24.42 21.76 -1.82
CA GLY A 203 -24.25 20.58 -0.98
C GLY A 203 -23.33 20.90 0.20
N ASP A 204 -23.79 20.66 1.41
CA ASP A 204 -23.01 20.77 2.63
C ASP A 204 -22.58 19.37 3.05
N LEU A 205 -21.37 18.95 2.63
CA LEU A 205 -20.83 17.64 2.97
C LEU A 205 -20.55 17.49 4.47
N TRP A 206 -20.47 18.59 5.22
CA TRP A 206 -20.21 18.56 6.66
C TRP A 206 -21.48 18.28 7.46
N ASN A 207 -22.60 18.86 7.05
CA ASN A 207 -23.89 18.65 7.69
C ASN A 207 -24.80 17.66 6.94
N ASP A 208 -24.29 17.01 5.89
CA ASP A 208 -25.04 16.12 4.98
C ASP A 208 -26.40 16.74 4.60
N SER A 209 -26.34 17.99 4.17
CA SER A 209 -27.52 18.81 3.91
C SER A 209 -27.34 19.64 2.65
N ILE A 210 -28.37 20.40 2.30
CA ILE A 210 -28.30 21.38 1.22
C ILE A 210 -28.48 22.75 1.86
N VAL A 211 -27.48 23.61 1.69
CA VAL A 211 -27.57 25.01 2.05
C VAL A 211 -28.32 25.73 0.95
N VAL A 212 -29.39 26.43 1.34
CA VAL A 212 -30.24 27.18 0.42
C VAL A 212 -30.03 28.67 0.66
N THR A 213 -29.40 29.33 -0.30
CA THR A 213 -29.01 30.74 -0.22
C THR A 213 -29.91 31.57 -1.12
N LYS A 214 -30.63 32.53 -0.55
CA LYS A 214 -31.51 33.43 -1.28
C LYS A 214 -30.69 34.41 -2.11
N LEU A 215 -30.99 34.50 -3.41
CA LEU A 215 -30.39 35.48 -4.30
C LEU A 215 -31.37 36.54 -4.78
N SER A 216 -32.64 36.17 -5.00
CA SER A 216 -33.67 37.08 -5.49
C SER A 216 -35.08 36.66 -5.07
N ASP A 217 -36.03 37.57 -5.31
CA ASP A 217 -37.46 37.33 -5.22
C ASP A 217 -38.08 37.21 -6.63
N ASN A 218 -39.14 36.41 -6.73
CA ASN A 218 -39.98 36.22 -7.92
C ASN A 218 -39.28 35.64 -9.16
N SER A 219 -38.18 34.93 -9.00
CA SER A 219 -37.55 34.18 -10.10
C SER A 219 -38.14 32.79 -10.25
N THR A 220 -38.34 32.38 -11.51
CA THR A 220 -38.79 31.05 -11.92
C THR A 220 -37.70 30.25 -12.61
N ALA A 221 -36.52 30.85 -12.81
CA ALA A 221 -35.41 30.22 -13.48
C ALA A 221 -34.82 29.08 -12.65
N ASP A 222 -34.69 27.94 -13.31
CA ASP A 222 -34.01 26.78 -12.78
C ASP A 222 -32.82 26.43 -13.68
N TRP A 223 -31.69 26.25 -13.03
CA TRP A 223 -30.48 25.71 -13.60
C TRP A 223 -30.02 24.52 -12.75
N PRO A 224 -30.37 23.27 -13.11
CA PRO A 224 -30.16 22.06 -12.31
C PRO A 224 -28.69 21.59 -12.26
N GLY A 225 -27.73 22.48 -12.51
CA GLY A 225 -26.31 22.13 -12.54
C GLY A 225 -25.82 21.67 -13.93
N PRO A 226 -24.67 20.98 -14.00
CA PRO A 226 -24.06 20.51 -15.25
C PRO A 226 -24.88 19.43 -16.00
N PHE A 227 -26.04 19.03 -15.47
CA PHE A 227 -26.98 18.08 -16.08
C PHE A 227 -28.19 18.75 -16.76
N GLY A 228 -28.20 20.08 -16.84
CA GLY A 228 -29.21 20.85 -17.58
C GLY A 228 -29.06 20.78 -19.10
N ASP A 229 -29.91 21.51 -19.83
CA ASP A 229 -29.86 21.57 -21.30
C ASP A 229 -28.50 22.13 -21.76
N PRO A 230 -27.67 21.32 -22.45
CA PRO A 230 -26.31 21.66 -22.84
C PRO A 230 -26.21 22.76 -23.91
N GLN A 231 -27.33 23.20 -24.49
CA GLN A 231 -27.38 24.24 -25.52
C GLN A 231 -27.82 25.61 -25.01
N THR A 232 -28.51 25.69 -23.87
CA THR A 232 -29.13 26.93 -23.40
C THR A 232 -28.64 27.40 -22.04
N ASN A 233 -28.13 26.49 -21.18
CA ASN A 233 -27.82 26.83 -19.79
C ASN A 233 -26.56 26.10 -19.28
N GLN A 234 -25.39 26.55 -19.72
CA GLN A 234 -24.12 26.08 -19.19
C GLN A 234 -23.67 26.95 -18.02
N MET A 235 -23.89 26.48 -16.79
CA MET A 235 -23.51 27.20 -15.57
C MET A 235 -24.14 28.58 -15.43
N ALA A 236 -25.28 28.81 -16.09
CA ALA A 236 -25.94 30.10 -16.18
C ALA A 236 -27.46 29.96 -16.22
N ALA A 237 -28.15 30.78 -15.43
CA ALA A 237 -29.57 31.06 -15.57
C ALA A 237 -29.74 32.50 -16.10
N PRO A 238 -30.32 32.69 -17.30
CA PRO A 238 -30.36 34.00 -17.97
C PRO A 238 -31.23 35.01 -17.23
N ARG A 239 -31.15 36.29 -17.64
CA ARG A 239 -31.95 37.37 -17.04
C ARG A 239 -33.44 37.11 -17.22
N GLU A 240 -34.19 37.18 -16.12
CA GLU A 240 -35.65 37.09 -16.12
C GLU A 240 -36.24 38.48 -15.83
N SER A 241 -37.17 38.92 -16.67
CA SER A 241 -37.90 40.18 -16.45
C SER A 241 -38.76 40.10 -15.17
N GLY A 242 -38.68 41.11 -14.30
CA GLY A 242 -39.45 41.16 -13.05
C GLY A 242 -38.77 40.56 -11.81
N VAL A 243 -37.56 40.00 -11.95
CA VAL A 243 -36.77 39.50 -10.81
C VAL A 243 -36.14 40.65 -10.03
N THR A 244 -36.31 40.63 -8.71
CA THR A 244 -35.71 41.61 -7.80
C THR A 244 -34.61 40.95 -6.98
N LEU A 245 -33.36 41.41 -7.07
CA LEU A 245 -32.26 40.85 -6.29
C LEU A 245 -32.48 41.09 -4.79
N ALA A 246 -32.25 40.05 -4.01
CA ALA A 246 -32.31 40.08 -2.56
C ALA A 246 -30.88 40.17 -1.98
N VAL A 247 -30.78 40.62 -0.73
CA VAL A 247 -29.55 40.46 0.07
C VAL A 247 -29.22 38.97 0.17
N ILE A 248 -27.96 38.61 -0.06
CA ILE A 248 -27.50 37.22 0.02
C ILE A 248 -27.63 36.79 1.47
N GLN A 249 -28.47 35.79 1.69
CA GLN A 249 -28.65 35.20 3.01
C GLN A 249 -29.11 33.77 2.88
N GLU A 250 -28.73 32.94 3.83
CA GLU A 250 -29.26 31.59 3.94
C GLU A 250 -30.75 31.64 4.30
N VAL A 251 -31.61 31.00 3.49
CA VAL A 251 -33.08 30.99 3.64
C VAL A 251 -33.50 30.36 4.97
N ALA A 252 -32.74 29.36 5.42
CA ALA A 252 -32.95 28.66 6.67
C ALA A 252 -31.69 28.74 7.54
N SER A 253 -31.27 29.94 7.95
CA SER A 253 -30.18 30.11 8.93
C SER A 253 -30.48 29.50 10.32
N LYS A 254 -31.68 28.92 10.51
CA LYS A 254 -32.05 28.23 11.74
C LYS A 254 -31.50 26.81 11.76
N HIS A 255 -30.21 26.67 12.02
CA HIS A 255 -29.70 25.65 12.94
C HIS A 255 -28.94 26.34 14.09
N ALA A 256 -29.56 27.34 14.73
CA ALA A 256 -29.63 27.22 16.17
C ALA A 256 -30.46 25.95 16.44
N PRO A 257 -30.03 25.02 17.31
CA PRO A 257 -30.89 23.89 17.70
C PRO A 257 -32.04 24.45 18.55
N ALA A 258 -33.03 25.06 17.91
CA ALA A 258 -34.33 25.31 18.50
C ALA A 258 -35.18 24.09 18.20
N ILE A 259 -35.22 23.20 19.18
CA ILE A 259 -36.27 22.20 19.32
C ILE A 259 -37.59 22.96 19.39
N ALA A 260 -38.38 22.87 18.34
CA ALA A 260 -39.78 23.24 18.38
C ALA A 260 -40.59 21.96 18.23
N GLY A 261 -40.94 21.38 19.37
CA GLY A 261 -41.79 20.20 19.44
C GLY A 261 -41.44 19.28 20.60
N GLU A 262 -41.37 19.81 21.82
CA GLU A 262 -41.75 19.09 23.05
C GLU A 262 -41.76 20.06 24.25
N ASP A 263 -42.74 19.86 25.12
CA ASP A 263 -43.12 20.67 26.28
C ASP A 263 -41.92 20.99 27.22
N PRO A 264 -41.66 22.27 27.59
CA PRO A 264 -40.53 22.65 28.44
C PRO A 264 -40.78 22.22 29.89
N THR A 265 -40.45 20.97 30.20
CA THR A 265 -40.56 20.44 31.56
C THR A 265 -39.27 20.69 32.35
N VAL A 266 -39.31 21.75 33.17
CA VAL A 266 -38.63 22.00 34.47
C VAL A 266 -37.09 21.95 34.56
N ALA A 267 -36.36 21.28 33.67
CA ALA A 267 -34.93 21.03 33.84
C ALA A 267 -33.98 21.96 33.06
N GLU A 268 -34.48 22.79 32.13
CA GLU A 268 -33.62 23.71 31.35
C GLU A 268 -33.16 24.95 32.13
N THR A 269 -33.56 25.11 33.40
CA THR A 269 -33.02 26.13 34.31
C THR A 269 -31.86 25.64 35.17
N ARG A 270 -31.52 24.33 35.13
CA ARG A 270 -30.45 23.76 35.96
C ARG A 270 -29.09 23.88 35.26
N PRO A 271 -28.03 24.31 35.97
CA PRO A 271 -26.70 24.46 35.39
C PRO A 271 -26.20 23.14 34.78
N ASN A 272 -25.60 23.22 33.60
CA ASN A 272 -24.96 22.10 32.92
C ASN A 272 -23.58 21.86 33.54
N LEU A 273 -23.45 20.78 34.30
CA LEU A 273 -22.21 20.39 34.98
C LEU A 273 -21.15 19.87 34.01
N ALA A 274 -21.49 19.58 32.76
CA ALA A 274 -20.52 19.17 31.75
C ALA A 274 -19.61 20.33 31.28
N HIS A 275 -19.97 21.58 31.61
CA HIS A 275 -19.16 22.76 31.33
C HIS A 275 -17.88 22.74 32.21
N GLY A 276 -16.70 22.81 31.59
CA GLY A 276 -15.40 22.71 32.31
C GLY A 276 -14.86 21.28 32.54
N ALA A 277 -15.64 20.25 32.22
CA ALA A 277 -15.28 18.85 32.44
C ALA A 277 -14.18 18.35 31.45
N THR A 278 -13.33 17.42 31.88
CA THR A 278 -12.30 16.79 31.03
C THR A 278 -12.85 15.54 30.33
N ILE A 279 -12.48 15.31 29.07
CA ILE A 279 -12.95 14.16 28.28
C ILE A 279 -11.80 13.22 27.90
N LYS A 280 -12.06 11.92 27.94
CA LYS A 280 -11.18 10.87 27.41
C LYS A 280 -11.99 9.88 26.59
N ALA A 281 -11.47 9.45 25.44
CA ALA A 281 -12.10 8.40 24.63
C ALA A 281 -11.14 7.23 24.46
N ARG A 282 -11.66 6.01 24.60
CA ARG A 282 -10.89 4.76 24.44
C ARG A 282 -11.12 4.19 23.04
N SER A 283 -10.03 3.84 22.37
CA SER A 283 -10.03 3.17 21.05
C SER A 283 -10.17 1.64 21.19
N ARG A 284 -10.57 0.96 20.11
CA ARG A 284 -10.52 -0.51 20.00
C ARG A 284 -9.09 -1.07 19.97
N ILE A 285 -8.11 -0.22 19.68
CA ILE A 285 -6.70 -0.61 19.63
C ILE A 285 -6.12 -0.55 21.05
N LYS A 286 -5.65 -1.69 21.55
CA LYS A 286 -5.15 -1.83 22.92
C LYS A 286 -3.91 -0.95 23.14
N GLY A 287 -4.01 0.03 24.03
CA GLY A 287 -2.92 0.95 24.37
C GLY A 287 -3.04 2.35 23.75
N GLU A 288 -4.03 2.59 22.89
CA GLU A 288 -4.28 3.90 22.28
C GLU A 288 -5.42 4.65 22.97
N GLN A 289 -5.26 5.97 23.12
CA GLN A 289 -6.38 6.88 23.35
C GLN A 289 -6.84 7.41 21.99
N ALA A 290 -8.15 7.44 21.77
CA ALA A 290 -8.68 8.10 20.58
C ALA A 290 -8.36 9.61 20.66
N ASP A 291 -8.05 10.24 19.53
CA ASP A 291 -7.71 11.66 19.46
C ASP A 291 -8.93 12.53 19.82
N VAL A 292 -9.06 12.86 21.11
CA VAL A 292 -10.13 13.70 21.65
C VAL A 292 -10.00 15.16 21.27
N THR A 293 -8.87 15.61 20.70
CA THR A 293 -8.73 17.02 20.26
C THR A 293 -9.60 17.34 19.04
N ARG A 294 -10.04 16.31 18.30
CA ARG A 294 -11.07 16.41 17.26
C ARG A 294 -12.50 16.39 17.84
N MET A 295 -12.65 16.17 19.15
CA MET A 295 -13.94 16.13 19.87
C MET A 295 -14.28 17.43 20.62
N LEU A 296 -13.48 18.49 20.47
CA LEU A 296 -13.67 19.78 21.13
C LEU A 296 -13.85 20.86 20.05
N ASP A 297 -14.98 21.56 20.03
CA ASP A 297 -15.11 22.82 19.29
C ASP A 297 -14.83 24.01 20.21
N GLY A 298 -14.36 25.11 19.60
CA GLY A 298 -13.92 26.30 20.30
C GLY A 298 -15.03 27.24 20.77
N ASP A 299 -16.31 26.82 20.88
CA ASP A 299 -17.40 27.67 21.40
C ASP A 299 -17.34 27.78 22.94
N PRO A 300 -16.95 28.93 23.51
CA PRO A 300 -16.76 29.11 24.95
C PRO A 300 -18.04 28.96 25.79
N GLN A 301 -19.23 28.98 25.19
CA GLN A 301 -20.50 28.89 25.92
C GLN A 301 -21.03 27.45 26.07
N THR A 302 -20.66 26.53 25.17
CA THR A 302 -21.24 25.18 25.13
C THR A 302 -20.24 24.05 25.38
N TRP A 303 -18.96 24.21 25.02
CA TRP A 303 -17.88 23.19 25.15
C TRP A 303 -18.30 21.75 24.87
N TRP A 304 -19.24 21.54 23.94
CA TRP A 304 -19.73 20.20 23.60
C TRP A 304 -20.20 20.14 22.16
N ALA A 305 -19.27 19.74 21.29
CA ALA A 305 -19.57 18.96 20.11
C ALA A 305 -18.35 18.12 19.77
N THR A 306 -18.51 16.81 19.49
CA THR A 306 -17.54 16.20 18.59
C THR A 306 -17.59 17.03 17.32
N GLY A 307 -16.50 17.69 16.93
CA GLY A 307 -16.43 18.38 15.65
C GLY A 307 -16.85 17.44 14.53
N ALA A 308 -16.97 17.93 13.30
CA ALA A 308 -17.47 17.13 12.19
C ALA A 308 -16.51 16.03 11.67
N GLY A 309 -15.54 15.61 12.51
CA GLY A 309 -14.73 14.42 12.28
C GLY A 309 -15.43 13.17 12.80
N ASP A 310 -15.34 12.09 12.03
CA ASP A 310 -15.62 10.75 12.53
C ASP A 310 -14.75 10.47 13.76
N LEU A 311 -15.25 9.66 14.70
CA LEU A 311 -14.39 8.95 15.63
C LEU A 311 -13.63 7.89 14.83
N ALA A 312 -12.68 8.32 14.01
CA ALA A 312 -11.81 7.45 13.24
C ALA A 312 -11.16 6.49 14.23
N LEU A 313 -11.27 5.18 13.96
CA LEU A 313 -10.86 4.05 14.81
C LEU A 313 -11.92 3.47 15.76
N ASP A 314 -13.17 3.95 15.73
CA ASP A 314 -14.32 3.30 16.36
C ASP A 314 -14.18 3.14 17.90
N PRO A 315 -14.54 4.17 18.70
CA PRO A 315 -14.24 4.20 20.12
C PRO A 315 -15.17 3.27 20.89
N VAL A 316 -14.56 2.55 21.84
CA VAL A 316 -15.23 1.61 22.73
C VAL A 316 -15.98 2.33 23.85
N ASP A 317 -15.40 3.42 24.37
CA ASP A 317 -15.96 4.20 25.50
C ASP A 317 -15.57 5.68 25.41
N VAL A 318 -16.49 6.57 25.83
CA VAL A 318 -16.26 8.01 26.00
C VAL A 318 -16.53 8.38 27.46
N ASP A 319 -15.51 8.90 28.13
CA ASP A 319 -15.52 9.26 29.55
C ASP A 319 -15.52 10.79 29.73
N LEU A 320 -16.48 11.27 30.50
CA LEU A 320 -16.56 12.64 31.01
C LEU A 320 -16.13 12.67 32.49
N GLN A 321 -15.22 13.56 32.84
CA GLN A 321 -14.75 13.83 34.21
C GLN A 321 -15.17 15.25 34.63
N LEU A 322 -16.09 15.34 35.60
CA LEU A 322 -16.50 16.59 36.23
C LEU A 322 -15.40 17.13 37.15
N GLU A 323 -15.39 18.45 37.38
CA GLU A 323 -14.42 19.13 38.26
C GLU A 323 -14.52 18.68 39.73
N ALA A 324 -15.73 18.33 40.18
CA ALA A 324 -16.00 17.81 41.52
C ALA A 324 -17.16 16.81 41.52
N PRO A 325 -17.31 15.98 42.58
CA PRO A 325 -18.47 15.11 42.72
C PRO A 325 -19.79 15.87 42.91
N HIS A 326 -20.77 15.61 42.04
CA HIS A 326 -22.12 16.17 42.10
C HIS A 326 -23.18 15.08 42.22
N VAL A 327 -24.37 15.44 42.70
CA VAL A 327 -25.55 14.57 42.62
C VAL A 327 -26.25 14.86 41.30
N VAL A 328 -26.30 13.86 40.42
CA VAL A 328 -26.81 13.96 39.04
C VAL A 328 -28.00 13.04 38.86
N ASP A 329 -29.05 13.50 38.18
CA ASP A 329 -30.23 12.69 37.84
C ASP A 329 -30.55 12.65 36.34
N THR A 330 -29.91 13.49 35.53
CA THR A 330 -30.26 13.66 34.13
C THR A 330 -29.02 13.86 33.26
N VAL A 331 -28.96 13.14 32.16
CA VAL A 331 -28.00 13.31 31.06
C VAL A 331 -28.77 13.53 29.77
N VAL A 332 -28.33 14.47 28.93
CA VAL A 332 -28.91 14.72 27.61
C VAL A 332 -27.81 14.53 26.57
N VAL A 333 -27.97 13.56 25.66
CA VAL A 333 -27.04 13.29 24.56
C VAL A 333 -27.65 13.80 23.25
N GLN A 334 -26.96 14.64 22.51
CA GLN A 334 -27.35 15.01 21.14
C GLN A 334 -26.47 14.25 20.14
N THR A 335 -27.08 13.72 19.08
CA THR A 335 -26.42 13.03 17.96
C THR A 335 -26.84 13.67 16.64
N SER A 336 -26.05 13.47 15.59
CA SER A 336 -26.41 13.85 14.21
C SER A 336 -26.94 12.67 13.39
N SER A 337 -27.42 12.96 12.18
CA SER A 337 -27.82 11.97 11.17
C SER A 337 -26.84 12.02 9.99
N LEU A 338 -26.66 10.88 9.33
CA LEU A 338 -25.97 10.76 8.04
C LEU A 338 -26.80 9.83 7.15
N LYS A 339 -27.07 10.22 5.90
CA LYS A 339 -27.88 9.48 4.92
C LYS A 339 -29.26 9.03 5.46
N GLY A 340 -29.93 9.92 6.20
CA GLY A 340 -31.26 9.65 6.78
C GLY A 340 -31.26 8.67 7.98
N GLN A 341 -30.09 8.30 8.50
CA GLN A 341 -29.95 7.42 9.66
C GLN A 341 -29.28 8.16 10.81
N LEU A 342 -29.75 7.98 12.06
CA LEU A 342 -29.04 8.47 13.24
C LEU A 342 -27.67 7.81 13.40
N ARG A 343 -26.65 8.61 13.70
CA ARG A 343 -25.27 8.16 13.88
C ARG A 343 -25.02 7.50 15.24
N LEU A 344 -25.79 7.83 16.28
CA LEU A 344 -25.80 7.11 17.56
C LEU A 344 -27.24 6.64 17.90
N LYS A 345 -27.47 5.33 17.81
CA LYS A 345 -28.77 4.71 18.13
C LYS A 345 -28.75 3.88 19.42
N ASP A 346 -27.65 3.18 19.66
CA ASP A 346 -27.50 2.26 20.77
C ASP A 346 -26.30 2.65 21.63
N PHE A 347 -26.54 2.88 22.92
CA PHE A 347 -25.46 3.11 23.89
C PHE A 347 -25.87 2.81 25.33
N ASP A 348 -24.88 2.62 26.19
CA ASP A 348 -25.05 2.48 27.65
C ASP A 348 -24.42 3.67 28.38
N LEU A 349 -25.03 4.11 29.48
CA LEU A 349 -24.52 5.16 30.37
C LEU A 349 -24.10 4.56 31.72
N PHE A 350 -22.94 4.97 32.24
CA PHE A 350 -22.43 4.51 33.54
C PHE A 350 -21.92 5.67 34.40
N ALA A 351 -21.96 5.50 35.73
CA ALA A 351 -21.46 6.46 36.70
C ALA A 351 -20.11 6.02 37.30
N GLY A 352 -19.24 7.00 37.59
CA GLY A 352 -18.02 6.81 38.36
C GLY A 352 -17.90 7.85 39.48
N LEU A 353 -17.17 7.48 40.54
CA LEU A 353 -16.87 8.34 41.68
C LEU A 353 -15.47 8.00 42.21
N GLY A 354 -14.54 8.96 42.24
CA GLY A 354 -13.15 8.73 42.64
C GLY A 354 -12.44 7.72 41.73
N ASP A 355 -12.00 6.59 42.27
CA ASP A 355 -11.33 5.52 41.50
C ASP A 355 -12.28 4.39 41.06
N VAL A 356 -13.56 4.44 41.45
CA VAL A 356 -14.53 3.37 41.16
C VAL A 356 -15.51 3.73 40.06
N TRP A 357 -16.01 2.69 39.38
CA TRP A 357 -17.05 2.76 38.34
C TRP A 357 -18.16 1.75 38.64
N ASP A 358 -19.41 2.12 38.38
CA ASP A 358 -20.57 1.23 38.51
C ASP A 358 -20.90 0.56 37.17
N GLY A 359 -19.96 -0.25 36.68
CA GLY A 359 -20.07 -0.92 35.39
C GLY A 359 -21.15 -2.01 35.34
N GLY A 360 -21.41 -2.71 36.44
CA GLY A 360 -22.43 -3.76 36.52
C GLY A 360 -23.86 -3.25 36.52
N ARG A 361 -24.07 -1.96 36.82
CA ARG A 361 -25.40 -1.33 36.89
C ARG A 361 -25.39 -0.01 36.13
N PRO A 362 -25.62 0.00 34.81
CA PRO A 362 -25.69 1.24 34.06
C PRO A 362 -26.75 2.19 34.62
N LEU A 363 -26.51 3.50 34.48
CA LEU A 363 -27.50 4.54 34.74
C LEU A 363 -28.70 4.39 33.79
N ALA A 364 -28.41 4.03 32.54
CA ALA A 364 -29.42 3.73 31.52
C ALA A 364 -28.84 2.90 30.37
N LYS A 365 -29.72 2.17 29.66
CA LYS A 365 -29.42 1.47 28.41
C LYS A 365 -30.36 1.97 27.33
N ILE A 366 -29.81 2.57 26.27
CA ILE A 366 -30.55 3.16 25.16
C ILE A 366 -30.42 2.21 23.97
N ARG A 367 -31.54 1.83 23.36
CA ARG A 367 -31.59 0.90 22.22
C ARG A 367 -32.57 1.41 21.18
N ASP A 368 -32.20 1.28 19.91
CA ASP A 368 -32.94 1.67 18.71
C ASP A 368 -33.54 3.08 18.81
N ASN A 369 -32.77 4.01 19.37
CA ASN A 369 -33.19 5.39 19.49
C ASN A 369 -33.39 6.01 18.09
N ASN A 370 -34.47 6.75 17.93
CA ASN A 370 -34.81 7.48 16.70
C ASN A 370 -34.80 9.01 16.88
N ASP A 371 -34.47 9.50 18.08
CA ASP A 371 -34.44 10.92 18.41
C ASP A 371 -33.03 11.50 18.34
N LYS A 372 -32.86 12.67 17.71
CA LYS A 372 -31.55 13.35 17.67
C LYS A 372 -31.08 13.83 19.04
N ARG A 373 -32.01 14.10 19.97
CA ARG A 373 -31.71 14.51 21.34
C ARG A 373 -32.32 13.52 22.31
N ILE A 374 -31.45 12.88 23.08
CA ILE A 374 -31.74 11.71 23.88
C ILE A 374 -31.65 12.14 25.34
N ARG A 375 -32.80 12.43 25.94
CA ARG A 375 -32.89 12.78 27.35
C ARG A 375 -33.01 11.52 28.19
N VAL A 376 -32.08 11.36 29.12
CA VAL A 376 -31.99 10.19 29.97
C VAL A 376 -32.04 10.61 31.43
N THR A 377 -33.15 10.30 32.09
CA THR A 377 -33.33 10.54 33.53
C THR A 377 -33.20 9.23 34.30
N PHE A 378 -32.51 9.26 35.43
CA PHE A 378 -32.21 8.11 36.27
C PHE A 378 -32.29 8.51 37.76
N PRO A 379 -32.38 7.56 38.71
CA PRO A 379 -32.35 7.90 40.14
C PRO A 379 -31.10 8.73 40.47
N ALA A 380 -31.26 9.79 41.26
CA ALA A 380 -30.17 10.71 41.61
C ALA A 380 -28.94 9.95 42.17
N VAL A 381 -27.77 10.11 41.55
CA VAL A 381 -26.53 9.43 41.92
C VAL A 381 -25.43 10.45 42.18
N ARG A 382 -24.67 10.28 43.26
CA ARG A 382 -23.46 11.07 43.50
C ARG A 382 -22.30 10.52 42.65
N LEU A 383 -21.81 11.30 41.70
CA LEU A 383 -20.78 10.91 40.74
C LEU A 383 -19.85 12.09 40.41
N ASP A 384 -18.63 11.80 39.98
CA ASP A 384 -17.71 12.77 39.34
C ASP A 384 -17.37 12.38 37.90
N ARG A 385 -17.80 11.20 37.44
CA ARG A 385 -17.57 10.73 36.08
C ARG A 385 -18.79 10.10 35.46
N ILE A 386 -18.92 10.25 34.14
CA ILE A 386 -19.92 9.59 33.31
C ILE A 386 -19.23 8.91 32.14
N ARG A 387 -19.61 7.66 31.85
CA ARG A 387 -19.15 6.94 30.66
C ARG A 387 -20.32 6.70 29.72
N ILE A 388 -20.11 7.00 28.45
CA ILE A 388 -20.99 6.67 27.32
C ILE A 388 -20.33 5.58 26.50
N ARG A 389 -21.03 4.48 26.31
CA ARG A 389 -20.56 3.33 25.54
C ARG A 389 -21.41 3.11 24.29
N PRO A 390 -20.95 3.49 23.10
CA PRO A 390 -21.64 3.17 21.85
C PRO A 390 -21.67 1.65 21.57
N LEU A 391 -22.74 1.13 20.97
CA LEU A 391 -22.90 -0.32 20.69
C LEU A 391 -23.04 -0.69 19.20
N GLY A 392 -22.97 0.28 18.28
CA GLY A 392 -23.24 0.07 16.84
C GLY A 392 -22.48 1.01 15.89
N THR A 393 -21.15 0.93 15.91
CA THR A 393 -20.22 1.95 15.39
C THR A 393 -19.59 1.69 14.02
N ARG A 394 -19.78 0.50 13.42
CA ARG A 394 -19.42 0.23 12.00
C ARG A 394 -20.64 -0.27 11.26
N ARG A 395 -21.21 0.57 10.38
CA ARG A 395 -22.33 0.23 9.51
C ARG A 395 -21.86 0.00 8.06
N PRO A 396 -22.62 -0.73 7.22
CA PRO A 396 -22.24 -1.08 5.84
C PRO A 396 -21.97 0.12 4.91
N ASP A 397 -22.33 1.33 5.34
CA ASP A 397 -22.23 2.59 4.61
C ASP A 397 -21.03 3.47 5.03
N ASN A 398 -20.11 2.93 5.84
CA ASN A 398 -18.94 3.61 6.42
C ASN A 398 -19.27 4.78 7.37
N ALA A 399 -20.47 4.81 7.99
CA ALA A 399 -20.81 5.81 9.00
C ALA A 399 -20.32 5.42 10.41
N PHE A 400 -19.64 6.34 11.11
CA PHE A 400 -19.20 6.19 12.51
C PHE A 400 -20.13 6.92 13.50
N ALA A 401 -20.13 6.48 14.78
CA ALA A 401 -20.90 7.12 15.83
C ALA A 401 -20.46 8.57 16.10
N HIS A 402 -21.41 9.43 16.47
CA HIS A 402 -21.21 10.87 16.66
C HIS A 402 -21.99 11.38 17.87
N ILE A 403 -21.35 12.20 18.71
CA ILE A 403 -21.98 12.84 19.88
C ILE A 403 -21.85 14.35 19.70
N ALA A 404 -22.90 14.95 19.16
CA ALA A 404 -22.95 16.36 18.82
C ALA A 404 -23.06 17.28 20.05
N GLU A 405 -23.59 16.81 21.19
CA GLU A 405 -23.64 17.58 22.44
C GLU A 405 -23.87 16.63 23.63
N LEU A 406 -23.40 16.98 24.84
CA LEU A 406 -23.78 16.30 26.08
C LEU A 406 -24.03 17.32 27.18
N ARG A 407 -25.14 17.13 27.89
CA ARG A 407 -25.46 17.89 29.10
C ARG A 407 -25.62 16.97 30.29
N VAL A 408 -25.18 17.44 31.45
CA VAL A 408 -25.27 16.73 32.73
C VAL A 408 -25.91 17.68 33.73
N HIS A 409 -27.06 17.32 34.28
CA HIS A 409 -27.79 18.20 35.20
C HIS A 409 -27.79 17.67 36.64
N ALA A 410 -27.61 18.57 37.59
CA ALA A 410 -27.71 18.27 39.01
C ALA A 410 -29.14 17.87 39.41
N ALA A 411 -29.25 17.03 40.43
CA ALA A 411 -30.51 16.70 41.08
C ALA A 411 -30.83 17.70 42.21
N ASP A 412 -32.11 18.04 42.41
CA ASP A 412 -32.56 18.97 43.47
C ASP A 412 -32.66 18.30 44.87
N GLY A 413 -31.96 17.20 45.11
CA GLY A 413 -32.08 16.43 46.35
C GLY A 413 -30.92 15.45 46.62
N PRO A 414 -30.91 14.74 47.75
CA PRO A 414 -29.83 13.83 48.13
C PRO A 414 -29.75 12.64 47.15
N PRO A 415 -28.57 11.99 47.02
CA PRO A 415 -28.42 10.83 46.16
C PRO A 415 -29.36 9.72 46.61
N LYS A 416 -30.15 9.19 45.68
CA LYS A 416 -31.02 8.01 45.86
C LYS A 416 -30.27 6.70 45.59
N ARG A 417 -29.06 6.78 45.04
CA ARG A 417 -28.18 5.64 44.74
C ARG A 417 -26.71 6.06 44.85
N THR A 418 -25.86 5.12 45.25
CA THR A 418 -24.40 5.28 45.31
C THR A 418 -23.71 4.52 44.18
N VAL A 419 -22.56 5.01 43.72
CA VAL A 419 -21.66 4.31 42.81
C VAL A 419 -21.02 3.15 43.56
N GLU A 420 -21.22 1.92 43.11
CA GLU A 420 -20.52 0.74 43.61
C GLU A 420 -19.48 0.28 42.60
N SER A 421 -18.30 -0.14 43.07
CA SER A 421 -17.26 -0.68 42.19
C SER A 421 -17.73 -1.98 41.56
N SER A 422 -17.95 -1.99 40.24
CA SER A 422 -18.33 -3.18 39.49
C SER A 422 -17.78 -3.14 38.06
N PRO A 423 -17.39 -4.29 37.50
CA PRO A 423 -16.80 -4.36 36.17
C PRO A 423 -17.83 -4.01 35.08
N PHE A 424 -17.37 -3.39 33.99
CA PHE A 424 -18.21 -3.12 32.83
C PHE A 424 -18.58 -4.41 32.07
N PRO A 425 -19.76 -4.50 31.43
CA PRO A 425 -20.09 -5.56 30.48
C PRO A 425 -19.11 -5.53 29.30
N ARG A 426 -18.83 -6.64 28.61
CA ARG A 426 -17.90 -6.64 27.45
C ARG A 426 -18.62 -6.18 26.17
N THR A 427 -18.00 -5.36 25.31
CA THR A 427 -18.59 -4.96 24.00
C THR A 427 -18.36 -6.03 22.93
N LEU A 428 -19.15 -6.10 21.85
CA LEU A 428 -18.92 -7.03 20.73
C LEU A 428 -17.55 -6.83 20.03
N ALA A 429 -16.98 -5.63 20.12
CA ALA A 429 -15.66 -5.29 19.58
C ALA A 429 -14.52 -5.63 20.54
N ASP A 430 -14.68 -5.36 21.84
CA ASP A 430 -13.78 -5.87 22.89
C ASP A 430 -13.81 -7.39 22.96
N ALA A 431 -14.93 -7.97 22.53
CA ALA A 431 -15.24 -9.35 22.80
C ALA A 431 -15.29 -10.24 21.55
N GLY A 432 -15.05 -9.66 20.36
CA GLY A 432 -14.73 -10.39 19.14
C GLY A 432 -13.39 -11.12 19.20
N HIS A 433 -12.57 -10.82 20.21
CA HIS A 433 -11.30 -11.50 20.53
C HIS A 433 -11.31 -12.12 21.94
N ASP A 434 -12.46 -12.10 22.60
CA ASP A 434 -12.62 -12.62 23.94
C ASP A 434 -13.31 -13.99 23.90
N PRO A 435 -12.58 -15.07 24.24
CA PRO A 435 -13.11 -16.42 24.19
C PRO A 435 -14.37 -16.63 25.02
N GLU A 436 -14.50 -15.95 26.17
CA GLU A 436 -15.62 -16.16 27.10
C GLU A 436 -16.90 -15.50 26.58
N PHE A 437 -16.78 -14.34 25.95
CA PHE A 437 -17.91 -13.69 25.30
C PHE A 437 -18.36 -14.42 24.04
N LEU A 438 -17.42 -14.85 23.19
CA LEU A 438 -17.76 -15.64 22.01
C LEU A 438 -18.50 -16.92 22.39
N ARG A 439 -18.05 -17.63 23.44
CA ARG A 439 -18.76 -18.81 23.99
C ARG A 439 -20.17 -18.45 24.47
N THR A 440 -20.34 -17.32 25.14
CA THR A 440 -21.65 -16.83 25.62
C THR A 440 -22.58 -16.48 24.46
N LEU A 441 -22.06 -15.81 23.42
CA LEU A 441 -22.80 -15.45 22.22
C LEU A 441 -23.22 -16.69 21.41
N ILE A 442 -22.31 -17.66 21.24
CA ILE A 442 -22.59 -18.95 20.61
C ILE A 442 -23.72 -19.65 21.37
N GLY A 443 -23.62 -19.79 22.70
CA GLY A 443 -24.66 -20.42 23.52
C GLY A 443 -26.01 -19.68 23.43
N SER A 444 -25.99 -18.35 23.36
CA SER A 444 -27.22 -17.57 23.16
C SER A 444 -27.85 -17.79 21.77
N LEU A 445 -27.05 -17.90 20.71
CA LEU A 445 -27.54 -18.14 19.35
C LEU A 445 -28.08 -19.58 19.20
N GLU A 446 -27.44 -20.55 19.83
CA GLU A 446 -27.87 -21.95 19.85
C GLU A 446 -29.17 -22.14 20.65
N SER A 447 -29.31 -21.46 21.80
CA SER A 447 -30.52 -21.52 22.64
C SER A 447 -31.77 -20.88 22.02
N LYS A 448 -31.61 -19.91 21.10
CA LYS A 448 -32.72 -19.21 20.42
C LYS A 448 -33.32 -19.97 19.23
N GLY A 449 -32.90 -21.23 19.00
CA GLY A 449 -33.44 -22.11 17.97
C GLY A 449 -32.73 -21.99 16.64
N ALA A 450 -31.84 -22.94 16.36
CA ALA A 450 -30.99 -23.02 15.17
C ALA A 450 -31.73 -23.45 13.88
N SER A 451 -32.92 -22.93 13.60
CA SER A 451 -33.69 -23.35 12.41
C SER A 451 -33.20 -22.71 11.11
N SER A 452 -32.64 -21.49 11.15
CA SER A 452 -32.20 -20.77 9.94
C SER A 452 -30.78 -21.14 9.51
N ARG A 453 -30.57 -21.29 8.18
CA ARG A 453 -29.25 -21.52 7.56
C ARG A 453 -28.25 -20.40 7.89
N ILE A 454 -28.73 -19.17 8.01
CA ILE A 454 -27.93 -17.98 8.35
C ILE A 454 -27.42 -18.05 9.79
N THR A 455 -28.25 -18.49 10.73
CA THR A 455 -27.87 -18.64 12.14
C THR A 455 -26.79 -19.71 12.30
N ARG A 456 -26.91 -20.85 11.59
CA ARG A 456 -25.87 -21.90 11.60
C ARG A 456 -24.55 -21.40 11.03
N ALA A 457 -24.55 -20.79 9.85
CA ALA A 457 -23.35 -20.21 9.24
C ALA A 457 -22.68 -19.17 10.16
N ARG A 458 -23.47 -18.35 10.85
CA ARG A 458 -22.96 -17.36 11.81
C ARG A 458 -22.38 -18.01 13.07
N VAL A 459 -23.00 -19.06 13.60
CA VAL A 459 -22.46 -19.83 14.73
C VAL A 459 -21.15 -20.51 14.33
N ASP A 460 -21.09 -21.11 13.15
CA ASP A 460 -19.89 -21.77 12.63
C ASP A 460 -18.74 -20.77 12.44
N SER A 461 -19.00 -19.59 11.87
CA SER A 461 -18.01 -18.50 11.76
C SER A 461 -17.51 -18.03 13.13
N LEU A 462 -18.41 -17.89 14.14
CA LEU A 462 -18.01 -17.51 15.50
C LEU A 462 -17.18 -18.60 16.20
N LYS A 463 -17.50 -19.89 15.98
CA LYS A 463 -16.70 -21.03 16.47
C LYS A 463 -15.32 -21.06 15.82
N SER A 464 -15.23 -20.87 14.50
CA SER A 464 -13.96 -20.74 13.79
C SER A 464 -13.11 -19.60 14.37
N ARG A 465 -13.72 -18.43 14.61
CA ARG A 465 -13.04 -17.29 15.23
C ARG A 465 -12.54 -17.59 16.64
N LEU A 466 -13.29 -18.35 17.44
CA LEU A 466 -12.88 -18.77 18.78
C LEU A 466 -11.63 -19.67 18.75
N GLU A 467 -11.58 -20.63 17.83
CA GLU A 467 -10.39 -21.48 17.65
C GLU A 467 -9.20 -20.69 17.11
N LEU A 468 -9.40 -19.77 16.17
CA LEU A 468 -8.34 -18.87 15.69
C LEU A 468 -7.71 -18.03 16.80
N ILE A 469 -8.52 -17.49 17.73
CA ILE A 469 -8.01 -16.75 18.88
C ILE A 469 -7.19 -17.65 19.80
N LYS A 470 -7.64 -18.87 20.03
CA LYS A 470 -6.93 -19.85 20.86
C LYS A 470 -5.58 -20.22 20.23
N GLU A 471 -5.56 -20.48 18.93
CA GLU A 471 -4.33 -20.76 18.17
C GLU A 471 -3.41 -19.55 18.17
N SER A 472 -3.91 -18.35 17.85
CA SER A 472 -3.13 -17.11 17.87
C SER A 472 -2.43 -16.90 19.22
N ARG A 473 -3.12 -17.15 20.35
CA ARG A 473 -2.51 -17.12 21.70
C ARG A 473 -1.41 -18.16 21.90
N GLN A 474 -1.62 -19.40 21.43
CA GLN A 474 -0.59 -20.44 21.52
C GLN A 474 0.69 -20.00 20.78
N TYR A 475 0.56 -19.39 19.61
CA TYR A 475 1.72 -18.89 18.88
C TYR A 475 2.31 -17.61 19.47
N GLU A 476 1.50 -16.70 20.02
CA GLU A 476 2.02 -15.58 20.82
C GLU A 476 2.87 -16.07 21.99
N ASP A 477 2.48 -17.18 22.62
CA ASP A 477 3.26 -17.79 23.70
C ASP A 477 4.57 -18.42 23.17
N VAL A 478 4.55 -19.04 21.98
CA VAL A 478 5.79 -19.47 21.30
C VAL A 478 6.71 -18.28 21.01
N LEU A 479 6.17 -17.17 20.50
CA LEU A 479 6.97 -15.96 20.24
C LEU A 479 7.56 -15.35 21.51
N LYS A 480 6.81 -15.37 22.63
CA LYS A 480 7.32 -14.98 23.96
C LYS A 480 8.43 -15.92 24.43
N GLN A 481 8.28 -17.22 24.21
CA GLN A 481 9.31 -18.20 24.54
C GLN A 481 10.58 -17.95 23.73
N ILE A 482 10.47 -17.68 22.42
CA ILE A 482 11.63 -17.31 21.59
C ILE A 482 12.33 -16.07 22.16
N THR A 483 11.58 -15.03 22.54
CA THR A 483 12.14 -13.84 23.18
C THR A 483 12.83 -14.16 24.52
N ALA A 484 12.23 -15.03 25.35
CA ALA A 484 12.82 -15.45 26.61
C ALA A 484 14.12 -16.25 26.42
N ASP A 485 14.15 -17.16 25.44
CA ASP A 485 15.35 -17.90 25.04
C ASP A 485 16.44 -16.93 24.58
N THR A 486 16.09 -15.95 23.74
CA THR A 486 17.03 -14.94 23.22
C THR A 486 17.66 -14.15 24.38
N GLU A 487 16.88 -13.77 25.39
CA GLU A 487 17.41 -13.12 26.61
C GLU A 487 18.31 -14.05 27.44
N GLN A 488 18.00 -15.34 27.49
CA GLN A 488 18.87 -16.33 28.14
C GLN A 488 20.19 -16.48 27.38
N TYR A 489 20.14 -16.59 26.05
CA TYR A 489 21.32 -16.73 25.20
C TYR A 489 22.19 -15.48 25.15
N ARG A 490 21.62 -14.29 25.33
CA ARG A 490 22.36 -13.03 25.49
C ARG A 490 23.38 -13.09 26.64
N LYS A 491 23.14 -13.94 27.64
CA LYS A 491 24.04 -14.15 28.79
C LYS A 491 25.23 -15.08 28.49
N LEU A 492 25.29 -15.70 27.30
CA LEU A 492 26.29 -16.71 26.93
C LEU A 492 27.50 -16.16 26.16
N ASP A 493 27.73 -14.85 26.16
CA ASP A 493 28.81 -14.19 25.40
C ASP A 493 28.82 -14.58 23.90
N ALA A 494 27.62 -14.83 23.36
CA ALA A 494 27.43 -15.15 21.95
C ALA A 494 27.60 -13.88 21.10
N PRO A 495 28.17 -13.98 19.88
CA PRO A 495 28.21 -12.85 18.95
C PRO A 495 26.81 -12.30 18.70
N GLU A 496 26.66 -10.97 18.67
CA GLU A 496 25.34 -10.34 18.56
C GLU A 496 24.63 -10.71 17.25
N TRP A 497 25.37 -10.78 16.14
CA TRP A 497 24.83 -11.23 14.86
C TRP A 497 24.24 -12.64 14.94
N ALA A 498 24.82 -13.54 15.75
CA ALA A 498 24.34 -14.92 15.88
C ALA A 498 23.06 -14.97 16.73
N LEU A 499 22.97 -14.15 17.78
CA LEU A 499 21.74 -13.98 18.57
C LEU A 499 20.59 -13.47 17.70
N ALA A 500 20.84 -12.40 16.94
CA ALA A 500 19.85 -11.78 16.06
C ALA A 500 19.45 -12.72 14.91
N GLN A 501 20.39 -13.45 14.33
CA GLN A 501 20.13 -14.46 13.30
C GLN A 501 19.28 -15.62 13.83
N ARG A 502 19.59 -16.15 15.03
CA ARG A 502 18.80 -17.23 15.66
C ARG A 502 17.38 -16.80 15.94
N ASP A 503 17.19 -15.63 16.54
CA ASP A 503 15.86 -15.10 16.87
C ASP A 503 15.00 -14.97 15.59
N CYS A 504 15.57 -14.36 14.55
CA CYS A 504 14.93 -14.21 13.24
C CYS A 504 14.55 -15.58 12.64
N MET A 505 15.49 -16.52 12.61
CA MET A 505 15.27 -17.86 12.04
C MET A 505 14.21 -18.65 12.82
N ALA A 506 14.20 -18.55 14.16
CA ALA A 506 13.19 -19.20 15.00
C ALA A 506 11.77 -18.65 14.73
N ARG A 507 11.64 -17.34 14.54
CA ARG A 507 10.36 -16.70 14.20
C ARG A 507 9.89 -17.09 12.79
N LEU A 508 10.78 -17.06 11.81
CA LEU A 508 10.47 -17.47 10.43
C LEU A 508 10.01 -18.93 10.38
N ARG A 509 10.72 -19.82 11.06
CA ARG A 509 10.36 -21.25 11.16
C ARG A 509 8.99 -21.44 11.82
N THR A 510 8.73 -20.73 12.92
CA THR A 510 7.43 -20.76 13.61
C THR A 510 6.31 -20.32 12.67
N TRP A 511 6.57 -19.27 11.87
CA TRP A 511 5.61 -18.78 10.89
C TRP A 511 5.32 -19.78 9.77
N ALA A 512 6.36 -20.36 9.15
CA ALA A 512 6.19 -21.39 8.13
C ALA A 512 5.48 -22.63 8.68
N HIS A 513 5.86 -23.10 9.87
CA HIS A 513 5.28 -24.30 10.48
C HIS A 513 3.79 -24.17 10.77
N TYR A 514 3.31 -22.98 11.15
CA TYR A 514 1.86 -22.74 11.31
C TYR A 514 1.09 -23.02 10.02
N TRP A 515 1.56 -22.49 8.90
CA TRP A 515 0.92 -22.72 7.60
C TRP A 515 0.99 -24.18 7.19
N ILE A 516 2.12 -24.86 7.45
CA ILE A 516 2.28 -26.28 7.17
C ILE A 516 1.31 -27.13 8.00
N ASP A 517 1.10 -26.80 9.26
CA ASP A 517 0.13 -27.50 10.13
C ASP A 517 -1.33 -27.33 9.63
N HIS A 518 -1.56 -26.35 8.76
CA HIS A 518 -2.86 -26.04 8.15
C HIS A 518 -2.91 -26.35 6.64
N GLN A 519 -1.85 -26.93 6.08
CA GLN A 519 -1.77 -27.28 4.67
C GLN A 519 -2.82 -28.34 4.33
N GLN A 520 -3.49 -28.16 3.20
CA GLN A 520 -4.48 -29.09 2.70
C GLN A 520 -3.82 -30.36 2.15
N PRO A 521 -4.53 -31.51 2.10
CA PRO A 521 -3.97 -32.78 1.60
C PRO A 521 -3.49 -32.74 0.14
N ASP A 522 -3.96 -31.76 -0.65
CA ASP A 522 -3.51 -31.53 -2.02
C ASP A 522 -2.33 -30.55 -2.11
N GLY A 523 -1.88 -29.98 -0.99
CA GLY A 523 -0.71 -29.10 -0.90
C GLY A 523 -1.03 -27.61 -0.80
N GLN A 524 -2.29 -27.20 -0.90
CA GLN A 524 -2.69 -25.78 -0.81
C GLN A 524 -2.65 -25.24 0.63
N PHE A 525 -2.35 -23.95 0.78
CA PHE A 525 -2.38 -23.19 2.04
C PHE A 525 -3.65 -22.32 2.18
N GLY A 526 -4.49 -22.27 1.14
CA GLY A 526 -5.82 -21.64 1.17
C GLY A 526 -5.95 -20.38 0.34
N GLY A 527 -4.89 -19.93 -0.34
CA GLY A 527 -4.91 -18.85 -1.34
C GLY A 527 -5.20 -19.34 -2.77
N SER A 528 -5.38 -20.64 -2.97
CA SER A 528 -5.21 -21.34 -4.26
C SER A 528 -3.74 -21.49 -4.66
N TYR A 529 -3.44 -22.40 -5.57
CA TYR A 529 -2.05 -22.62 -6.02
C TYR A 529 -1.33 -21.35 -6.50
N GLU A 530 -2.05 -20.43 -7.16
CA GLU A 530 -1.51 -19.17 -7.70
C GLU A 530 -0.92 -18.32 -6.55
N ASP A 531 -1.71 -17.94 -5.54
CA ASP A 531 -1.20 -17.20 -4.37
C ASP A 531 -0.28 -18.04 -3.45
N ASP A 532 -0.51 -19.36 -3.34
CA ASP A 532 0.20 -20.23 -2.41
C ASP A 532 1.67 -20.44 -2.83
N VAL A 533 2.00 -20.39 -4.13
CA VAL A 533 3.40 -20.50 -4.57
C VAL A 533 4.21 -19.24 -4.26
N GLU A 534 3.57 -18.08 -4.20
CA GLU A 534 4.18 -16.80 -3.80
C GLU A 534 4.38 -16.70 -2.29
N LEU A 535 3.42 -17.21 -1.51
CA LEU A 535 3.49 -17.27 -0.04
C LEU A 535 4.80 -17.88 0.45
N VAL A 536 5.26 -18.93 -0.22
CA VAL A 536 6.36 -19.77 0.24
C VAL A 536 7.70 -19.48 -0.47
N CYS A 537 7.77 -18.40 -1.26
CA CYS A 537 8.90 -18.12 -2.15
C CYS A 537 10.28 -18.14 -1.47
N GLY A 538 10.42 -17.65 -0.23
CA GLY A 538 11.70 -17.71 0.51
C GLY A 538 11.79 -18.76 1.61
N TRP A 539 10.79 -19.65 1.76
CA TRP A 539 10.90 -20.83 2.63
C TRP A 539 12.05 -21.80 2.29
N PRO A 540 12.59 -21.87 1.05
CA PRO A 540 13.76 -22.70 0.77
C PRO A 540 14.95 -22.44 1.71
N VAL A 541 15.08 -21.23 2.29
CA VAL A 541 16.13 -20.95 3.28
C VAL A 541 16.03 -21.85 4.51
N LEU A 542 14.82 -22.21 4.96
CA LEU A 542 14.63 -23.10 6.12
C LEU A 542 15.12 -24.52 5.82
N ALA A 543 14.88 -25.01 4.61
CA ALA A 543 15.35 -26.33 4.19
C ALA A 543 16.87 -26.36 3.94
N LEU A 544 17.44 -25.30 3.37
CA LEU A 544 18.86 -25.24 2.98
C LEU A 544 19.80 -24.81 4.12
N ALA A 545 19.33 -23.93 5.01
CA ALA A 545 20.14 -23.37 6.10
C ALA A 545 19.93 -24.08 7.43
N GLN A 546 18.78 -24.74 7.63
CA GLN A 546 18.38 -25.32 8.92
C GLN A 546 18.00 -26.80 8.83
N ASP A 547 18.09 -27.40 7.64
CA ASP A 547 17.72 -28.80 7.40
C ASP A 547 16.29 -29.13 7.84
N ASP A 548 15.36 -28.18 7.66
CA ASP A 548 13.97 -28.34 8.09
C ASP A 548 13.20 -29.26 7.12
N GLU A 549 13.16 -30.55 7.46
CA GLU A 549 12.46 -31.60 6.68
C GLU A 549 10.96 -31.29 6.53
N LYS A 550 10.30 -30.78 7.58
CA LYS A 550 8.88 -30.44 7.53
C LYS A 550 8.58 -29.38 6.46
N VAL A 551 9.46 -28.37 6.33
CA VAL A 551 9.34 -27.38 5.25
C VAL A 551 9.62 -28.00 3.89
N ARG A 552 10.65 -28.86 3.76
CA ARG A 552 10.98 -29.55 2.50
C ARG A 552 9.80 -30.38 1.99
N ASP A 553 9.19 -31.18 2.85
CA ASP A 553 8.05 -32.04 2.53
C ASP A 553 6.82 -31.22 2.13
N ALA A 554 6.55 -30.12 2.83
CA ALA A 554 5.43 -29.23 2.51
C ALA A 554 5.62 -28.55 1.14
N LEU A 555 6.84 -28.13 0.81
CA LEU A 555 7.17 -27.54 -0.48
C LEU A 555 7.10 -28.57 -1.63
N GLU A 556 7.50 -29.82 -1.37
CA GLU A 556 7.31 -30.94 -2.30
C GLU A 556 5.80 -31.18 -2.54
N LEU A 557 5.01 -31.27 -1.48
CA LEU A 557 3.57 -31.51 -1.57
C LEU A 557 2.87 -30.41 -2.39
N LEU A 558 3.20 -29.14 -2.14
CA LEU A 558 2.73 -28.03 -2.95
C LEU A 558 3.17 -28.16 -4.42
N ALA A 559 4.44 -28.50 -4.69
CA ALA A 559 4.94 -28.65 -6.05
C ALA A 559 4.27 -29.81 -6.82
N GLU A 560 4.00 -30.93 -6.15
CA GLU A 560 3.21 -32.03 -6.71
C GLU A 560 1.76 -31.63 -6.96
N GLY A 561 1.13 -30.93 -6.01
CA GLY A 561 -0.23 -30.40 -6.13
C GLY A 561 -0.38 -29.48 -7.34
N VAL A 562 0.51 -28.49 -7.47
CA VAL A 562 0.57 -27.59 -8.64
C VAL A 562 0.68 -28.38 -9.93
N TRP A 563 1.64 -29.30 -10.03
CA TRP A 563 1.90 -30.04 -11.27
C TRP A 563 0.70 -30.87 -11.72
N LYS A 564 -0.04 -31.47 -10.77
CA LYS A 564 -1.21 -32.32 -11.04
C LYS A 564 -2.54 -31.57 -11.06
N SER A 565 -2.54 -30.28 -10.73
CA SER A 565 -3.77 -29.50 -10.56
C SER A 565 -4.57 -29.35 -11.86
N LYS A 566 -3.89 -29.31 -13.02
CA LYS A 566 -4.50 -29.08 -14.33
C LYS A 566 -3.78 -29.89 -15.42
N PRO A 567 -4.49 -30.47 -16.42
CA PRO A 567 -3.86 -31.30 -17.46
C PRO A 567 -2.78 -30.60 -18.28
N PHE A 568 -2.91 -29.28 -18.50
CA PHE A 568 -1.89 -28.52 -19.24
C PHE A 568 -0.65 -28.22 -18.40
N LEU A 569 -0.75 -28.11 -17.07
CA LEU A 569 0.44 -27.97 -16.21
C LEU A 569 1.25 -29.27 -16.22
N GLU A 570 0.57 -30.41 -16.07
CA GLU A 570 1.23 -31.72 -16.09
C GLU A 570 1.91 -32.02 -17.44
N ARG A 571 1.27 -31.60 -18.53
CA ARG A 571 1.75 -31.88 -19.90
C ARG A 571 2.76 -30.86 -20.42
N PHE A 572 2.57 -29.59 -20.12
CA PHE A 572 3.26 -28.47 -20.77
C PHE A 572 3.97 -27.54 -19.79
N GLY A 573 3.59 -27.55 -18.51
CA GLY A 573 4.22 -26.73 -17.48
C GLY A 573 3.91 -25.23 -17.54
N TYR A 574 2.90 -24.81 -18.30
CA TYR A 574 2.37 -23.43 -18.28
C TYR A 574 0.85 -23.45 -18.12
N ASP A 575 0.31 -22.40 -17.50
CA ASP A 575 -1.11 -22.30 -17.17
C ASP A 575 -1.98 -21.87 -18.38
N ARG A 576 -3.24 -21.57 -18.10
CA ARG A 576 -4.21 -20.99 -19.03
C ARG A 576 -3.72 -19.65 -19.59
N LEU A 577 -4.33 -19.22 -20.70
CA LEU A 577 -4.08 -17.90 -21.26
C LEU A 577 -4.26 -16.78 -20.22
N THR A 578 -3.17 -16.12 -19.87
CA THR A 578 -3.09 -14.96 -18.99
C THR A 578 -1.80 -14.19 -19.30
N ASP A 579 -1.49 -13.13 -18.56
CA ASP A 579 -0.18 -12.46 -18.68
C ASP A 579 0.97 -13.43 -18.31
N VAL A 580 2.16 -13.14 -18.80
CA VAL A 580 3.35 -14.01 -18.73
C VAL A 580 3.72 -14.39 -17.29
N GLU A 581 3.49 -13.50 -16.34
CA GLU A 581 3.76 -13.73 -14.93
C GLU A 581 2.87 -14.85 -14.42
N HIS A 582 1.55 -14.67 -14.44
CA HIS A 582 0.61 -15.69 -13.95
C HIS A 582 0.60 -16.96 -14.81
N ALA A 583 0.92 -16.87 -16.11
CA ALA A 583 0.98 -18.02 -17.00
C ALA A 583 2.12 -18.98 -16.63
N ALA A 584 3.19 -18.46 -16.01
CA ALA A 584 4.36 -19.22 -15.61
C ALA A 584 4.48 -19.43 -14.09
N GLU A 585 3.88 -18.55 -13.29
CA GLU A 585 4.00 -18.45 -11.83
C GLU A 585 3.94 -19.79 -11.11
N ASN A 586 2.82 -20.51 -11.29
CA ASN A 586 2.58 -21.81 -10.68
C ASN A 586 3.79 -22.75 -10.86
N THR A 587 4.29 -22.91 -12.09
CA THR A 587 5.41 -23.80 -12.37
C THR A 587 6.75 -23.20 -11.95
N SER A 588 7.01 -21.94 -12.28
CA SER A 588 8.29 -21.28 -12.03
C SER A 588 8.58 -21.08 -10.54
N TYR A 589 7.56 -20.91 -9.71
CA TYR A 589 7.75 -20.78 -8.26
C TYR A 589 7.72 -22.12 -7.53
N SER A 590 7.24 -23.20 -8.16
CA SER A 590 7.16 -24.53 -7.54
C SER A 590 8.21 -25.55 -7.99
N GLN A 591 8.40 -25.78 -9.28
CA GLN A 591 9.23 -26.89 -9.77
C GLN A 591 10.73 -26.60 -9.67
N PRO A 592 11.23 -25.42 -10.10
CA PRO A 592 12.65 -25.08 -10.00
C PRO A 592 13.24 -25.17 -8.59
N ARG A 593 12.51 -24.74 -7.55
CA ARG A 593 13.01 -24.83 -6.17
C ARG A 593 13.31 -26.28 -5.75
N MET A 594 12.50 -27.24 -6.20
CA MET A 594 12.70 -28.65 -5.86
C MET A 594 13.94 -29.25 -6.53
N VAL A 595 14.40 -28.71 -7.67
CA VAL A 595 15.68 -29.09 -8.29
C VAL A 595 16.85 -28.85 -7.33
N VAL A 596 16.75 -27.85 -6.45
CA VAL A 596 17.77 -27.55 -5.45
C VAL A 596 17.52 -28.31 -4.15
N LEU A 597 16.26 -28.35 -3.68
CA LEU A 597 15.91 -28.95 -2.39
C LEU A 597 15.97 -30.48 -2.38
N ASP A 598 15.81 -31.10 -3.54
CA ASP A 598 15.80 -32.54 -3.78
C ASP A 598 16.64 -32.85 -5.04
N TYR A 599 17.89 -32.39 -5.04
CA TYR A 599 18.79 -32.39 -6.21
C TYR A 599 19.13 -33.79 -6.74
N GLU A 600 18.97 -34.84 -5.93
CA GLU A 600 19.20 -36.23 -6.35
C GLU A 600 18.04 -36.80 -7.17
N ASN A 601 16.87 -36.17 -7.09
CA ASN A 601 15.67 -36.63 -7.76
C ASN A 601 15.55 -36.04 -9.17
N PRO A 602 15.77 -36.83 -10.24
CA PRO A 602 15.77 -36.32 -11.61
C PRO A 602 14.39 -35.82 -12.06
N LYS A 603 13.31 -36.19 -11.35
CA LYS A 603 11.93 -35.77 -11.63
C LYS A 603 11.80 -34.26 -11.80
N TRP A 604 12.45 -33.49 -10.92
CA TRP A 604 12.31 -32.04 -10.90
C TRP A 604 12.98 -31.39 -12.11
N ALA A 605 14.21 -31.83 -12.43
CA ALA A 605 14.93 -31.37 -13.62
C ALA A 605 14.21 -31.79 -14.92
N GLU A 606 13.61 -32.98 -14.96
CA GLU A 606 12.78 -33.46 -16.07
C GLU A 606 11.58 -32.55 -16.35
N ARG A 607 10.84 -32.16 -15.29
CA ARG A 607 9.72 -31.22 -15.40
C ARG A 607 10.19 -29.86 -15.91
N CYS A 608 11.28 -29.34 -15.38
CA CYS A 608 11.87 -28.09 -15.85
C CYS A 608 12.27 -28.14 -17.34
N ARG A 609 12.87 -29.25 -17.79
CA ARG A 609 13.22 -29.44 -19.21
C ARG A 609 12.00 -29.53 -20.12
N ARG A 610 10.92 -30.18 -19.66
CA ARG A 610 9.65 -30.25 -20.39
C ARG A 610 9.01 -28.88 -20.56
N THR A 611 8.98 -28.07 -19.49
CA THR A 611 8.52 -26.69 -19.55
C THR A 611 9.38 -25.87 -20.51
N THR A 612 10.70 -26.07 -20.47
CA THR A 612 11.66 -25.41 -21.38
C THR A 612 11.39 -25.73 -22.85
N ALA A 613 11.15 -27.01 -23.18
CA ALA A 613 10.81 -27.43 -24.54
C ALA A 613 9.48 -26.82 -25.01
N THR A 614 8.46 -26.82 -24.15
CA THR A 614 7.15 -26.22 -24.43
C THR A 614 7.26 -24.73 -24.76
N MET A 615 8.02 -23.98 -23.96
CA MET A 615 8.26 -22.56 -24.17
C MET A 615 8.87 -22.28 -25.54
N ARG A 616 9.89 -23.07 -25.92
CA ARG A 616 10.53 -22.95 -27.23
C ARG A 616 9.58 -23.25 -28.38
N GLU A 617 8.75 -24.28 -28.23
CA GLU A 617 7.84 -24.74 -29.28
C GLU A 617 6.68 -23.76 -29.52
N HIS A 618 6.18 -23.12 -28.47
CA HIS A 618 4.88 -22.42 -28.53
C HIS A 618 4.93 -20.92 -28.30
N PHE A 619 5.90 -20.38 -27.54
CA PHE A 619 5.83 -18.99 -27.08
C PHE A 619 6.99 -18.12 -27.59
N LEU A 620 8.15 -18.73 -27.89
CA LEU A 620 9.33 -18.03 -28.40
C LEU A 620 9.44 -18.08 -29.94
N SER A 621 9.91 -16.99 -30.55
CA SER A 621 10.27 -16.96 -31.97
C SER A 621 11.39 -15.95 -32.25
N ARG A 622 11.99 -16.02 -33.45
CA ARG A 622 12.99 -15.05 -33.90
C ARG A 622 12.31 -13.80 -34.43
N ASN A 623 12.68 -12.65 -33.90
CA ASN A 623 12.24 -11.35 -34.37
C ASN A 623 12.93 -10.97 -35.70
N GLU A 624 12.55 -9.86 -36.32
CA GLU A 624 13.10 -9.38 -37.60
C GLU A 624 14.59 -9.03 -37.52
N LYS A 625 15.13 -8.81 -36.30
CA LYS A 625 16.56 -8.62 -36.04
C LYS A 625 17.31 -9.95 -35.78
N GLY A 626 16.62 -11.09 -35.84
CA GLY A 626 17.17 -12.42 -35.59
C GLY A 626 17.25 -12.85 -34.12
N GLY A 627 16.92 -11.97 -33.18
CA GLY A 627 16.92 -12.24 -31.74
C GLY A 627 15.74 -13.12 -31.32
N LEU A 628 15.96 -14.01 -30.36
CA LEU A 628 14.93 -14.89 -29.78
C LEU A 628 14.21 -14.16 -28.63
N GLN A 629 12.89 -14.01 -28.74
CA GLN A 629 12.05 -13.38 -27.71
C GLN A 629 10.67 -14.02 -27.64
N PHE A 630 9.89 -13.68 -26.61
CA PHE A 630 8.47 -13.99 -26.59
C PHE A 630 7.72 -13.18 -27.66
N ARG A 631 6.71 -13.81 -28.27
CA ARG A 631 5.83 -13.15 -29.26
C ARG A 631 4.80 -12.23 -28.62
N SER A 632 4.50 -12.48 -27.34
CA SER A 632 3.52 -11.75 -26.54
C SER A 632 3.83 -11.96 -25.07
N ASP A 633 3.56 -10.96 -24.24
CA ASP A 633 3.55 -11.04 -22.79
C ASP A 633 2.25 -11.67 -22.25
N TYR A 634 1.42 -12.22 -23.14
CA TYR A 634 0.14 -12.82 -22.79
C TYR A 634 -0.04 -14.13 -23.58
N PHE A 635 0.20 -15.25 -22.91
CA PHE A 635 0.20 -16.58 -23.50
C PHE A 635 -0.28 -17.64 -22.52
N GLY A 636 -0.49 -18.86 -23.01
CA GLY A 636 -0.81 -20.02 -22.20
C GLY A 636 -1.55 -21.07 -23.01
N PHE A 637 -2.42 -21.83 -22.36
CA PHE A 637 -3.22 -22.86 -23.00
C PHE A 637 -4.72 -22.59 -22.90
N ASP A 638 -5.48 -22.98 -23.93
CA ASP A 638 -6.94 -23.03 -23.83
C ASP A 638 -7.35 -24.25 -22.98
N PRO A 639 -8.11 -24.06 -21.89
CA PRO A 639 -8.43 -25.14 -20.95
C PRO A 639 -9.35 -26.23 -21.54
N ARG A 640 -10.04 -25.96 -22.65
CA ARG A 640 -10.95 -26.90 -23.32
C ARG A 640 -10.25 -27.69 -24.42
N THR A 641 -9.37 -27.04 -25.18
CA THR A 641 -8.72 -27.65 -26.34
C THR A 641 -7.30 -28.12 -26.10
N LEU A 642 -6.68 -27.67 -25.00
CA LEU A 642 -5.26 -27.90 -24.67
C LEU A 642 -4.30 -27.42 -25.76
N LYS A 643 -4.75 -26.48 -26.60
CA LYS A 643 -3.91 -25.85 -27.62
C LYS A 643 -3.22 -24.61 -27.05
N PRO A 644 -1.98 -24.32 -27.46
CA PRO A 644 -1.31 -23.09 -27.09
C PRO A 644 -2.04 -21.88 -27.68
N VAL A 645 -2.11 -20.80 -26.93
CA VAL A 645 -2.72 -19.52 -27.33
C VAL A 645 -1.77 -18.39 -26.97
N THR A 646 -1.62 -17.42 -27.88
CA THR A 646 -0.88 -16.17 -27.67
C THR A 646 -1.77 -14.99 -28.08
N ARG A 647 -1.67 -13.84 -27.39
CA ARG A 647 -2.32 -12.60 -27.83
C ARG A 647 -1.36 -11.71 -28.60
N GLU A 648 -0.56 -12.28 -29.49
CA GLU A 648 0.43 -11.53 -30.27
C GLU A 648 -0.18 -10.49 -31.23
N GLN A 649 -1.49 -10.52 -31.48
CA GLN A 649 -2.18 -9.46 -32.25
C GLN A 649 -2.56 -8.24 -31.39
N GLU A 650 -2.81 -8.45 -30.09
CA GLU A 650 -3.24 -7.40 -29.16
C GLU A 650 -2.08 -6.88 -28.30
N ARG A 651 -1.17 -7.77 -27.94
CA ARG A 651 0.00 -7.53 -27.09
C ARG A 651 1.26 -8.08 -27.78
N PRO A 652 1.66 -7.50 -28.92
CA PRO A 652 2.81 -7.93 -29.73
C PRO A 652 4.13 -7.47 -29.09
N PHE A 653 4.47 -7.92 -27.88
CA PHE A 653 5.72 -7.52 -27.24
C PHE A 653 6.14 -8.47 -26.13
N ASP A 654 7.45 -8.50 -25.88
CA ASP A 654 8.09 -9.15 -24.73
C ASP A 654 8.42 -8.10 -23.66
N ILE A 655 8.37 -8.45 -22.37
CA ILE A 655 8.62 -7.54 -21.24
C ILE A 655 9.66 -8.15 -20.28
N PRO A 656 10.37 -7.35 -19.46
CA PRO A 656 11.38 -7.89 -18.56
C PRO A 656 10.86 -8.93 -17.54
N GLN A 657 9.57 -8.90 -17.20
CA GLN A 657 8.95 -9.94 -16.36
C GLN A 657 8.92 -11.32 -17.01
N SER A 658 9.00 -11.41 -18.34
CA SER A 658 8.98 -12.70 -19.06
C SER A 658 10.13 -13.63 -18.68
N ALA A 659 11.22 -13.11 -18.11
CA ALA A 659 12.29 -13.94 -17.57
C ALA A 659 11.84 -14.85 -16.41
N LYS A 660 10.71 -14.56 -15.73
CA LYS A 660 10.08 -15.50 -14.80
C LYS A 660 9.67 -16.80 -15.49
N ALA A 661 9.23 -16.73 -16.76
CA ALA A 661 8.90 -17.91 -17.57
C ALA A 661 10.14 -18.68 -18.03
N LEU A 662 11.33 -18.07 -18.05
CA LEU A 662 12.60 -18.70 -18.40
C LEU A 662 13.25 -19.49 -17.24
N LYS A 663 12.79 -19.31 -15.99
CA LYS A 663 13.38 -19.95 -14.81
C LYS A 663 13.50 -21.49 -14.92
N PRO A 664 12.51 -22.24 -15.47
CA PRO A 664 12.67 -23.67 -15.68
C PRO A 664 13.88 -24.04 -16.55
N ALA A 665 14.18 -23.25 -17.59
CA ALA A 665 15.38 -23.46 -18.42
C ALA A 665 16.64 -23.31 -17.58
N MET A 666 16.73 -22.23 -16.81
CA MET A 666 17.86 -21.98 -15.92
C MET A 666 18.13 -23.14 -14.95
N TYR A 667 17.09 -23.72 -14.34
CA TYR A 667 17.25 -24.80 -13.38
C TYR A 667 17.47 -26.16 -14.04
N ALA A 668 16.92 -26.38 -15.24
CA ALA A 668 17.26 -27.55 -16.06
C ALA A 668 18.75 -27.53 -16.45
N PHE A 669 19.27 -26.38 -16.90
CA PHE A 669 20.68 -26.23 -17.20
C PHE A 669 21.56 -26.36 -15.95
N TRP A 670 21.19 -25.72 -14.84
CA TRP A 670 21.93 -25.80 -13.58
C TRP A 670 22.11 -27.24 -13.09
N ALA A 671 21.08 -28.08 -13.19
CA ALA A 671 21.11 -29.45 -12.73
C ALA A 671 21.82 -30.41 -13.70
N THR A 672 21.54 -30.31 -15.00
CA THR A 672 21.93 -31.35 -15.98
C THR A 672 22.77 -30.85 -17.15
N GLY A 673 23.08 -29.56 -17.24
CA GLY A 673 23.76 -28.98 -18.40
C GLY A 673 22.94 -29.06 -19.70
N ASP A 674 21.61 -29.05 -19.61
CA ASP A 674 20.71 -29.25 -20.76
C ASP A 674 21.03 -28.29 -21.94
N PRO A 675 21.34 -28.81 -23.15
CA PRO A 675 21.76 -27.97 -24.27
C PRO A 675 20.68 -27.01 -24.77
N LEU A 676 19.42 -27.44 -24.77
CA LEU A 676 18.31 -26.58 -25.19
C LEU A 676 18.14 -25.45 -24.19
N ALA A 677 18.12 -25.75 -22.90
CA ALA A 677 18.06 -24.75 -21.84
C ALA A 677 19.20 -23.73 -21.96
N ARG A 678 20.44 -24.20 -22.17
CA ARG A 678 21.60 -23.32 -22.43
C ARG A 678 21.34 -22.40 -23.60
N GLN A 679 20.87 -22.94 -24.72
CA GLN A 679 20.56 -22.18 -25.92
C GLN A 679 19.50 -21.10 -25.65
N LEU A 680 18.36 -21.46 -25.06
CA LEU A 680 17.28 -20.51 -24.80
C LEU A 680 17.70 -19.40 -23.85
N MET A 681 18.46 -19.74 -22.80
CA MET A 681 18.95 -18.74 -21.86
C MET A 681 19.80 -17.68 -22.56
N LEU A 682 20.80 -18.13 -23.32
CA LEU A 682 21.75 -17.24 -23.98
C LEU A 682 21.08 -16.45 -25.12
N GLU A 683 20.29 -17.08 -25.99
CA GLU A 683 19.66 -16.38 -27.11
C GLU A 683 18.58 -15.37 -26.67
N CYS A 684 17.82 -15.67 -25.60
CA CYS A 684 16.91 -14.67 -25.01
C CYS A 684 17.71 -13.56 -24.31
N GLY A 685 18.78 -13.91 -23.60
CA GLY A 685 19.69 -12.95 -22.96
C GLY A 685 20.33 -12.00 -23.96
N ASP A 686 20.79 -12.52 -25.10
CA ASP A 686 21.34 -11.75 -26.23
C ASP A 686 20.35 -10.67 -26.69
N THR A 687 19.10 -11.07 -26.88
CA THR A 687 18.05 -10.15 -27.34
C THR A 687 17.79 -9.02 -26.36
N TRP A 688 17.82 -9.30 -25.05
CA TRP A 688 17.68 -8.28 -24.01
C TRP A 688 18.93 -7.39 -23.86
N VAL A 689 20.14 -7.93 -24.00
CA VAL A 689 21.40 -7.15 -24.02
C VAL A 689 21.41 -6.19 -25.21
N GLU A 690 21.06 -6.66 -26.41
CA GLU A 690 20.97 -5.81 -27.60
C GLU A 690 19.84 -4.76 -27.47
N GLY A 691 18.71 -5.14 -26.88
CA GLY A 691 17.65 -4.20 -26.53
C GLY A 691 18.10 -3.07 -25.61
N ALA A 692 18.94 -3.39 -24.62
CA ALA A 692 19.54 -2.40 -23.72
C ALA A 692 20.57 -1.51 -24.44
N ARG A 693 21.38 -2.08 -25.32
CA ARG A 693 22.44 -1.41 -26.11
C ARG A 693 21.92 -0.51 -27.22
N ALA A 694 20.66 -0.65 -27.64
CA ALA A 694 20.04 0.23 -28.62
C ALA A 694 20.28 1.72 -28.27
N ASN A 695 20.20 2.62 -29.25
CA ASN A 695 20.32 4.06 -29.01
C ASN A 695 19.09 4.62 -28.29
N ALA A 696 19.26 5.71 -27.55
CA ALA A 696 18.14 6.42 -26.94
C ALA A 696 17.10 6.72 -28.02
N ASP A 697 15.83 6.54 -27.68
CA ASP A 697 14.71 6.92 -28.52
C ASP A 697 14.08 8.22 -27.97
N ASP A 698 13.13 8.77 -28.72
CA ASP A 698 12.42 9.99 -28.33
C ASP A 698 11.48 9.78 -27.12
N GLU A 699 11.33 8.53 -26.64
CA GLU A 699 10.55 8.17 -25.45
C GLU A 699 11.37 8.26 -24.15
N GLY A 700 12.63 8.69 -24.19
CA GLY A 700 13.44 8.96 -22.98
C GLY A 700 14.25 7.77 -22.47
N ARG A 701 14.44 6.73 -23.30
CA ARG A 701 15.25 5.54 -22.99
C ARG A 701 16.72 5.88 -22.72
N ILE A 702 17.28 5.30 -21.66
CA ILE A 702 18.71 5.42 -21.33
C ILE A 702 19.48 4.22 -21.92
N ALA A 703 20.43 4.50 -22.80
CA ALA A 703 21.30 3.47 -23.35
C ALA A 703 22.04 2.69 -22.25
N GLY A 704 22.01 1.36 -22.36
CA GLY A 704 22.55 0.44 -21.37
C GLY A 704 21.58 0.06 -20.24
N LEU A 705 20.38 0.62 -20.15
CA LEU A 705 19.31 0.09 -19.29
C LEU A 705 18.34 -0.79 -20.09
N LEU A 706 17.66 -1.71 -19.40
CA LEU A 706 16.64 -2.53 -20.05
C LEU A 706 15.46 -1.66 -20.53
N PRO A 707 14.90 -1.92 -21.72
CA PRO A 707 13.68 -1.25 -22.16
C PRO A 707 12.45 -1.76 -21.39
N GLU A 708 11.36 -1.01 -21.45
CA GLU A 708 10.05 -1.47 -20.93
C GLU A 708 9.56 -2.71 -21.65
N ARG A 709 9.81 -2.78 -22.96
CA ARG A 709 9.39 -3.90 -23.81
C ARG A 709 10.24 -4.02 -25.07
N LEU A 710 10.21 -5.21 -25.66
CA LEU A 710 10.71 -5.51 -27.00
C LEU A 710 9.53 -5.83 -27.91
N SER A 711 9.28 -4.98 -28.91
CA SER A 711 8.16 -5.14 -29.83
C SER A 711 8.31 -6.38 -30.71
N TRP A 712 7.21 -7.08 -30.96
CA TRP A 712 7.10 -8.20 -31.89
C TRP A 712 6.36 -7.75 -33.16
N PRO A 713 6.77 -8.18 -34.37
CA PRO A 713 7.96 -8.97 -34.69
C PRO A 713 9.24 -8.13 -34.85
N SER A 714 9.20 -6.81 -34.73
CA SER A 714 10.33 -5.93 -35.11
C SER A 714 11.59 -6.04 -34.23
N GLY A 715 11.47 -6.54 -33.00
CA GLY A 715 12.54 -6.50 -32.00
C GLY A 715 12.92 -5.06 -31.60
N ALA A 716 12.01 -4.10 -31.79
CA ALA A 716 12.25 -2.71 -31.39
C ALA A 716 12.23 -2.56 -29.87
N SER A 717 13.27 -1.92 -29.33
CA SER A 717 13.37 -1.50 -27.94
C SER A 717 12.50 -0.25 -27.76
N VAL A 718 11.55 -0.26 -26.80
CA VAL A 718 10.53 0.80 -26.64
C VAL A 718 10.35 1.13 -25.15
N GLY A 719 10.04 2.39 -24.84
CA GLY A 719 9.69 2.88 -23.51
C GLY A 719 10.78 3.69 -22.80
N THR A 720 10.37 4.40 -21.76
CA THR A 720 11.20 5.37 -21.02
C THR A 720 12.36 4.68 -20.28
N HIS A 721 12.10 3.54 -19.66
CA HIS A 721 12.97 2.52 -19.05
C HIS A 721 12.06 1.70 -18.12
N ALA A 722 12.18 0.37 -18.09
CA ALA A 722 11.25 -0.43 -17.29
C ALA A 722 11.27 -0.09 -15.79
N ARG A 723 10.12 -0.21 -15.13
CA ARG A 723 10.02 -0.12 -13.67
C ARG A 723 10.98 -1.15 -13.08
N LEU A 724 11.84 -0.79 -12.15
CA LEU A 724 12.87 -1.72 -11.64
C LEU A 724 12.29 -2.99 -11.01
N SER A 725 11.10 -2.90 -10.42
CA SER A 725 10.28 -4.05 -10.00
C SER A 725 9.98 -5.02 -11.16
N SER A 726 9.66 -4.50 -12.35
CA SER A 726 9.45 -5.28 -13.56
C SER A 726 10.75 -5.79 -14.20
N MET A 727 11.89 -5.08 -14.03
CA MET A 727 13.20 -5.46 -14.60
C MET A 727 13.89 -6.64 -13.93
N ARG A 728 13.62 -6.89 -12.63
CA ARG A 728 14.44 -7.77 -11.78
C ARG A 728 14.66 -9.17 -12.37
N ALA A 729 13.62 -9.76 -12.94
CA ALA A 729 13.68 -11.12 -13.47
C ALA A 729 14.68 -11.22 -14.63
N THR A 730 14.66 -10.28 -15.57
CA THR A 730 15.64 -10.23 -16.66
C THR A 730 17.03 -9.93 -16.15
N LEU A 731 17.20 -9.05 -15.16
CA LEU A 731 18.53 -8.78 -14.59
C LEU A 731 19.14 -10.02 -13.92
N PHE A 732 18.35 -10.78 -13.16
CA PHE A 732 18.81 -12.07 -12.61
C PHE A 732 19.07 -13.12 -13.69
N HIS A 733 18.24 -13.16 -14.73
CA HIS A 733 18.47 -14.01 -15.90
C HIS A 733 19.80 -13.70 -16.58
N LEU A 734 20.11 -12.42 -16.77
CA LEU A 734 21.39 -11.98 -17.37
C LEU A 734 22.60 -12.33 -16.50
N ILE A 735 22.48 -12.25 -15.16
CA ILE A 735 23.51 -12.79 -14.27
C ILE A 735 23.65 -14.30 -14.47
N GLY A 736 22.53 -15.03 -14.61
CA GLY A 736 22.53 -16.44 -14.99
C GLY A 736 23.27 -16.70 -16.31
N CYS A 737 23.01 -15.91 -17.36
CA CYS A 737 23.72 -16.00 -18.64
C CYS A 737 25.24 -15.82 -18.48
N TYR A 738 25.68 -14.92 -17.60
CA TYR A 738 27.11 -14.79 -17.26
C TYR A 738 27.67 -16.06 -16.63
N TYR A 739 26.99 -16.68 -15.65
CA TYR A 739 27.43 -17.96 -15.07
C TYR A 739 27.48 -19.11 -16.10
N VAL A 740 26.60 -19.07 -17.11
CA VAL A 740 26.51 -20.10 -18.16
C VAL A 740 27.59 -19.94 -19.24
N SER A 741 28.01 -18.71 -19.54
CA SER A 741 28.86 -18.39 -20.69
C SER A 741 30.25 -17.85 -20.34
N GLY A 742 30.39 -17.21 -19.18
CA GLY A 742 31.55 -16.40 -18.81
C GLY A 742 31.64 -15.05 -19.54
N GLU A 743 30.65 -14.68 -20.35
CA GLU A 743 30.72 -13.48 -21.20
C GLU A 743 30.28 -12.20 -20.47
N ASP A 744 31.18 -11.22 -20.33
CA ASP A 744 30.94 -9.96 -19.60
C ASP A 744 29.78 -9.12 -20.15
N ARG A 745 29.44 -9.29 -21.43
CA ARG A 745 28.37 -8.50 -22.09
C ARG A 745 27.00 -8.62 -21.41
N TYR A 746 26.70 -9.77 -20.80
CA TYR A 746 25.44 -9.96 -20.07
C TYR A 746 25.37 -9.09 -18.80
N LEU A 747 26.52 -8.65 -18.28
CA LEU A 747 26.59 -7.80 -17.09
C LEU A 747 26.56 -6.30 -17.39
N GLU A 748 26.62 -5.90 -18.67
CA GLU A 748 26.57 -4.48 -19.06
C GLU A 748 25.29 -3.76 -18.59
N PRO A 749 24.09 -4.35 -18.71
CA PRO A 749 22.87 -3.70 -18.23
C PRO A 749 22.87 -3.51 -16.70
N ILE A 750 23.37 -4.51 -15.98
CA ILE A 750 23.49 -4.48 -14.51
C ILE A 750 24.51 -3.43 -14.08
N ARG A 751 25.68 -3.37 -14.73
CA ARG A 751 26.73 -2.38 -14.44
C ARG A 751 26.25 -0.96 -14.72
N THR A 752 25.48 -0.77 -15.79
CA THR A 752 24.86 0.52 -16.12
C THR A 752 23.84 0.91 -15.07
N LEU A 753 22.98 -0.02 -14.66
CA LEU A 753 22.01 0.20 -13.60
C LEU A 753 22.68 0.60 -12.28
N LEU A 754 23.71 -0.14 -11.85
CA LEU A 754 24.43 0.16 -10.60
C LEU A 754 25.14 1.52 -10.68
N ARG A 755 25.81 1.83 -11.79
CA ARG A 755 26.43 3.15 -12.00
C ARG A 755 25.39 4.25 -11.96
N LYS A 756 24.29 4.11 -12.70
CA LYS A 756 23.22 5.11 -12.73
C LYS A 756 22.63 5.31 -11.33
N SER A 757 22.26 4.23 -10.66
CA SER A 757 21.55 4.28 -9.37
C SER A 757 22.42 4.70 -8.18
N LEU A 758 23.71 4.34 -8.18
CA LEU A 758 24.59 4.53 -7.02
C LEU A 758 25.62 5.65 -7.19
N VAL A 759 25.92 6.06 -8.43
CA VAL A 759 26.97 7.03 -8.75
C VAL A 759 26.40 8.25 -9.47
N ASP A 760 25.79 8.07 -10.64
CA ASP A 760 25.37 9.18 -11.49
C ASP A 760 24.16 9.91 -10.87
N TRP A 761 23.17 9.15 -10.37
CA TRP A 761 22.04 9.67 -9.63
C TRP A 761 22.45 9.92 -8.17
N SER A 762 23.39 10.85 -7.98
CA SER A 762 23.69 11.41 -6.67
C SER A 762 22.41 12.06 -6.14
N VAL A 763 22.13 12.00 -4.83
CA VAL A 763 20.92 12.60 -4.23
C VAL A 763 20.77 14.11 -4.55
N LYS A 764 21.84 14.77 -5.00
CA LYS A 764 21.82 16.17 -5.49
C LYS A 764 21.67 16.30 -7.01
N ASP A 765 22.00 15.26 -7.77
CA ASP A 765 22.05 15.24 -9.24
C ASP A 765 21.03 14.27 -9.86
N VAL A 766 20.11 13.70 -9.06
CA VAL A 766 18.92 13.06 -9.61
C VAL A 766 18.20 14.13 -10.45
N PRO A 767 18.01 13.91 -11.77
CA PRO A 767 17.36 14.87 -12.63
C PRO A 767 16.06 15.31 -11.96
N SER A 768 15.95 16.62 -11.76
CA SER A 768 14.82 17.28 -11.13
C SER A 768 13.50 16.62 -11.51
N ALA A 769 12.80 16.06 -10.52
CA ALA A 769 11.37 15.74 -10.48
C ALA A 769 10.81 14.84 -11.61
N GLY A 770 11.04 15.08 -12.90
CA GLY A 770 10.35 14.41 -14.00
C GLY A 770 10.59 12.91 -14.16
N THR A 771 11.74 12.36 -13.77
CA THR A 771 12.03 10.91 -13.92
C THR A 771 11.51 10.09 -12.73
N LEU A 772 11.46 10.67 -11.53
CA LEU A 772 10.91 10.03 -10.32
C LEU A 772 9.40 10.29 -10.16
N ASP A 773 8.87 11.40 -10.70
CA ASP A 773 7.44 11.74 -10.67
C ASP A 773 6.56 10.74 -11.45
N GLN A 774 7.17 9.94 -12.33
CA GLN A 774 6.50 8.89 -13.10
C GLN A 774 6.45 7.52 -12.41
N LEU A 775 7.26 7.31 -11.36
CA LEU A 775 7.22 6.08 -10.56
C LEU A 775 6.14 6.21 -9.48
N GLN A 776 5.26 5.22 -9.31
CA GLN A 776 4.27 5.23 -8.23
C GLN A 776 4.94 4.90 -6.88
N ASP A 777 4.32 5.25 -5.75
CA ASP A 777 4.91 5.05 -4.40
C ASP A 777 5.28 3.57 -4.12
N GLU A 778 4.50 2.66 -4.67
CA GLU A 778 4.73 1.20 -4.64
C GLU A 778 6.00 0.79 -5.42
N ASP A 779 6.27 1.42 -6.57
CA ASP A 779 7.42 1.12 -7.43
C ASP A 779 8.76 1.47 -6.78
N MET A 780 8.77 2.50 -5.92
CA MET A 780 9.98 2.98 -5.24
C MET A 780 10.37 2.14 -4.01
N THR A 781 9.43 1.41 -3.41
CA THR A 781 9.71 0.63 -2.20
C THR A 781 10.31 -0.74 -2.56
N GLY A 782 9.83 -1.39 -3.63
CA GLY A 782 10.44 -2.61 -4.19
C GLY A 782 11.79 -2.38 -4.88
N LEU A 783 12.01 -1.16 -5.40
CA LEU A 783 13.25 -0.70 -6.03
C LEU A 783 14.52 -1.02 -5.22
N LEU A 784 14.46 -0.86 -3.90
CA LEU A 784 15.65 -0.73 -3.07
C LEU A 784 16.25 -2.07 -2.67
N GLU A 785 15.40 -3.00 -2.27
CA GLU A 785 15.82 -4.34 -1.90
C GLU A 785 16.33 -5.10 -3.12
N GLN A 786 15.59 -5.01 -4.22
CA GLN A 786 15.94 -5.70 -5.45
C GLN A 786 17.26 -5.16 -6.01
N LEU A 787 17.49 -3.84 -5.96
CA LEU A 787 18.79 -3.26 -6.32
C LEU A 787 19.93 -3.78 -5.42
N ALA A 788 19.69 -3.94 -4.12
CA ALA A 788 20.68 -4.51 -3.20
C ALA A 788 20.99 -5.97 -3.55
N LEU A 789 19.97 -6.79 -3.78
CA LEU A 789 20.17 -8.20 -4.14
C LEU A 789 20.87 -8.36 -5.49
N ILE A 790 20.54 -7.51 -6.48
CA ILE A 790 21.24 -7.42 -7.76
C ILE A 790 22.70 -7.01 -7.55
N ALA A 791 22.98 -6.04 -6.68
CA ALA A 791 24.35 -5.61 -6.36
C ALA A 791 25.15 -6.73 -5.67
N VAL A 792 24.56 -7.45 -4.71
CA VAL A 792 25.18 -8.63 -4.08
C VAL A 792 25.50 -9.68 -5.13
N SER A 793 24.53 -10.02 -5.98
CA SER A 793 24.67 -11.04 -7.02
C SER A 793 25.72 -10.66 -8.06
N TYR A 794 25.76 -9.39 -8.48
CA TYR A 794 26.78 -8.85 -9.39
C TYR A 794 28.18 -8.91 -8.78
N ARG A 795 28.33 -8.42 -7.54
CA ARG A 795 29.61 -8.42 -6.83
C ARG A 795 30.12 -9.83 -6.61
N ARG A 796 29.24 -10.78 -6.31
CA ARG A 796 29.57 -12.20 -6.19
C ARG A 796 30.00 -12.80 -7.53
N ALA A 797 29.25 -12.53 -8.60
CA ALA A 797 29.55 -13.08 -9.92
C ALA A 797 30.91 -12.60 -10.46
N THR A 798 31.30 -11.35 -10.17
CA THR A 798 32.44 -10.70 -10.82
C THR A 798 33.66 -10.46 -9.93
N GLY A 799 33.47 -10.41 -8.62
CA GLY A 799 34.46 -9.85 -7.69
C GLY A 799 34.68 -8.33 -7.85
N ASP A 800 33.87 -7.65 -8.67
CA ASP A 800 34.06 -6.23 -9.00
C ASP A 800 33.69 -5.32 -7.82
N ARG A 801 34.69 -4.64 -7.27
CA ARG A 801 34.57 -3.76 -6.10
C ARG A 801 34.41 -2.29 -6.44
N ARG A 802 34.26 -1.90 -7.71
CA ARG A 802 34.16 -0.47 -8.09
C ARG A 802 32.97 0.25 -7.47
N PHE A 803 31.93 -0.48 -7.08
CA PHE A 803 30.73 0.05 -6.44
C PHE A 803 30.78 -0.06 -4.90
N ASP A 804 31.84 -0.60 -4.30
CA ASP A 804 31.92 -0.79 -2.84
C ASP A 804 31.78 0.56 -2.10
N ALA A 805 32.49 1.61 -2.52
CA ALA A 805 32.40 2.93 -1.87
C ALA A 805 30.98 3.54 -1.89
N PRO A 806 30.26 3.63 -3.03
CA PRO A 806 28.88 4.13 -3.02
C PRO A 806 27.91 3.19 -2.29
N LEU A 807 28.09 1.86 -2.35
CA LEU A 807 27.28 0.89 -1.60
C LEU A 807 27.46 1.05 -0.08
N ALA A 808 28.68 1.27 0.40
CA ALA A 808 28.95 1.54 1.81
C ALA A 808 28.24 2.82 2.28
N ARG A 809 28.29 3.90 1.48
CA ARG A 809 27.57 5.15 1.80
C ARG A 809 26.06 4.94 1.84
N TRP A 810 25.51 4.17 0.91
CA TRP A 810 24.08 3.87 0.88
C TRP A 810 23.65 3.04 2.10
N SER A 811 24.41 1.99 2.41
CA SER A 811 24.14 1.09 3.54
C SER A 811 24.28 1.82 4.89
N ALA A 812 25.29 2.68 5.05
CA ALA A 812 25.49 3.47 6.26
C ALA A 812 24.29 4.38 6.56
N ARG A 813 23.71 5.04 5.54
CA ARG A 813 22.52 5.87 5.72
C ARG A 813 21.33 5.08 6.25
N ILE A 814 21.15 3.85 5.77
CA ILE A 814 20.09 2.96 6.26
C ILE A 814 20.39 2.58 7.71
N ARG A 815 21.59 2.05 7.99
CA ARG A 815 22.03 1.64 9.32
C ARG A 815 21.87 2.76 10.36
N ASP A 816 22.34 3.96 10.04
CA ASP A 816 22.32 5.14 10.93
C ASP A 816 20.91 5.67 11.18
N SER A 817 19.95 5.28 10.34
CA SER A 817 18.55 5.62 10.53
C SER A 817 17.81 4.59 11.40
N LEU A 818 18.36 3.38 11.60
CA LEU A 818 17.77 2.35 12.44
C LEU A 818 18.06 2.63 13.92
N VAL A 819 17.04 2.57 14.76
CA VAL A 819 17.14 2.73 16.21
C VAL A 819 17.37 1.38 16.87
N ASP A 820 18.39 1.29 17.71
CA ASP A 820 18.72 0.07 18.45
C ASP A 820 17.65 -0.26 19.49
N ASP A 821 17.43 -1.55 19.73
CA ASP A 821 16.45 -2.09 20.69
C ASP A 821 14.99 -1.62 20.48
N VAL A 822 14.70 -1.02 19.33
CA VAL A 822 13.43 -0.39 19.02
C VAL A 822 12.96 -0.82 17.64
N LYS A 823 11.66 -1.11 17.52
CA LYS A 823 11.01 -1.40 16.23
C LYS A 823 11.25 -0.25 15.26
N SER A 824 12.05 -0.51 14.21
CA SER A 824 12.44 0.50 13.22
C SER A 824 12.00 0.05 11.82
N TYR A 825 11.31 0.93 11.10
CA TYR A 825 10.91 0.72 9.72
C TYR A 825 11.55 1.77 8.83
N VAL A 826 12.03 1.35 7.66
CA VAL A 826 12.55 2.29 6.66
C VAL A 826 11.41 2.65 5.72
N TYR A 827 11.12 3.95 5.61
CA TYR A 827 10.14 4.50 4.68
C TYR A 827 10.80 5.52 3.73
N LEU A 828 10.31 5.56 2.50
CA LEU A 828 10.68 6.54 1.48
C LEU A 828 9.73 7.73 1.56
N ASN A 829 10.19 8.85 2.10
CA ASN A 829 9.42 10.09 2.12
C ASN A 829 9.82 10.99 0.93
N ARG A 830 8.97 11.03 -0.11
CA ARG A 830 9.17 11.88 -1.30
C ARG A 830 9.15 13.38 -1.02
N ASN A 831 8.55 13.79 0.09
CA ASN A 831 8.41 15.19 0.49
C ASN A 831 9.50 15.63 1.48
N SER A 832 10.45 14.76 1.80
CA SER A 832 11.60 15.11 2.62
C SER A 832 12.81 15.37 1.73
N ASP A 833 13.57 16.40 2.07
CA ASP A 833 14.91 16.69 1.53
C ASP A 833 15.89 15.51 1.77
N ARG A 834 15.46 14.50 2.53
CA ARG A 834 16.11 13.22 2.72
C ARG A 834 15.22 12.13 2.12
N LEU A 835 15.68 11.53 1.02
CA LEU A 835 15.04 10.37 0.36
C LEU A 835 14.76 9.20 1.32
N TRP A 836 15.39 9.20 2.50
CA TRP A 836 15.42 8.13 3.49
C TRP A 836 15.00 8.71 4.83
N TYR A 837 13.78 8.44 5.27
CA TYR A 837 13.29 8.87 6.57
C TYR A 837 12.82 7.65 7.36
N VAL A 838 13.46 7.38 8.49
CA VAL A 838 12.95 6.43 9.48
C VAL A 838 12.04 7.20 10.41
N ASP A 839 10.76 6.84 10.40
CA ASP A 839 9.82 7.38 11.39
C ASP A 839 10.06 6.67 12.73
N ARG A 840 10.08 7.46 13.82
CA ARG A 840 10.33 7.02 15.20
C ARG A 840 9.30 5.96 15.63
N PRO A 841 9.58 5.13 16.66
CA PRO A 841 8.85 3.90 16.94
C PRO A 841 7.34 4.07 16.91
N LEU A 842 6.72 3.45 15.92
CA LEU A 842 5.28 3.26 15.90
C LEU A 842 4.97 2.10 16.84
N THR A 843 4.16 2.38 17.85
CA THR A 843 3.54 1.37 18.69
C THR A 843 2.86 0.30 17.84
N VAL A 844 2.92 -0.94 18.34
CA VAL A 844 2.40 -2.16 17.69
C VAL A 844 0.99 -1.93 17.13
N GLY A 845 0.79 -2.15 15.82
CA GLY A 845 -0.56 -2.23 15.22
C GLY A 845 -0.88 -1.30 14.05
N ALA A 846 0.00 -0.37 13.67
CA ALA A 846 -0.21 0.43 12.45
C ALA A 846 0.18 -0.37 11.19
N TYR A 847 -0.79 -1.01 10.54
CA TYR A 847 -0.63 -1.58 9.19
C TYR A 847 -0.49 -0.42 8.19
N LEU A 848 0.72 -0.22 7.66
CA LEU A 848 0.94 0.63 6.49
C LEU A 848 1.55 -0.23 5.39
N GLU A 849 0.90 -0.25 4.22
CA GLU A 849 1.27 -1.05 3.06
C GLU A 849 2.63 -0.70 2.44
N SER A 850 3.30 0.36 2.93
CA SER A 850 4.55 0.89 2.37
C SER A 850 5.82 0.58 3.18
N ARG A 851 5.77 -0.32 4.17
CA ARG A 851 6.92 -0.66 5.03
C ARG A 851 7.69 -1.89 4.51
N CYS A 852 9.01 -1.75 4.31
CA CYS A 852 9.90 -2.84 3.91
C CYS A 852 11.11 -2.99 4.84
N ALA A 853 11.62 -4.22 4.95
CA ALA A 853 12.84 -4.53 5.69
C ALA A 853 14.09 -4.30 4.83
N ALA A 854 15.20 -3.87 5.44
CA ALA A 854 16.42 -3.48 4.73
C ALA A 854 17.54 -4.54 4.80
N GLY A 855 17.19 -5.82 4.57
CA GLY A 855 18.09 -6.96 4.83
C GLY A 855 19.35 -6.99 3.94
N ALA A 856 19.16 -7.06 2.62
CA ALA A 856 20.27 -7.20 1.67
C ALA A 856 21.22 -5.98 1.67
N GLN A 857 20.70 -4.78 1.93
CA GLN A 857 21.51 -3.55 2.05
C GLN A 857 22.43 -3.60 3.26
N LEU A 858 21.93 -4.04 4.42
CA LEU A 858 22.76 -4.16 5.62
C LEU A 858 23.83 -5.24 5.44
N TYR A 859 23.50 -6.36 4.79
CA TYR A 859 24.49 -7.39 4.44
C TYR A 859 25.59 -6.83 3.51
N LEU A 860 25.22 -6.04 2.49
CA LEU A 860 26.20 -5.33 1.64
C LEU A 860 27.08 -4.37 2.44
N GLY A 861 26.48 -3.59 3.34
CA GLY A 861 27.20 -2.69 4.24
C GLY A 861 28.27 -3.43 5.02
N TRP A 862 27.93 -4.58 5.60
CA TRP A 862 28.88 -5.46 6.25
C TRP A 862 29.95 -6.01 5.29
N GLN A 863 29.57 -6.53 4.11
CA GLN A 863 30.53 -7.10 3.14
C GLN A 863 31.59 -6.09 2.67
N VAL A 864 31.25 -4.80 2.66
CA VAL A 864 32.17 -3.74 2.22
C VAL A 864 33.00 -3.19 3.39
N THR A 865 32.41 -3.09 4.59
CA THR A 865 33.05 -2.40 5.73
C THR A 865 33.68 -3.34 6.75
N GLY A 866 33.21 -4.58 6.85
CA GLY A 866 33.55 -5.52 7.91
C GLY A 866 32.90 -5.21 9.27
N ASP A 867 32.05 -4.19 9.36
CA ASP A 867 31.41 -3.76 10.61
C ASP A 867 30.25 -4.69 10.98
N GLU A 868 30.41 -5.45 12.07
CA GLU A 868 29.44 -6.45 12.52
C GLU A 868 28.11 -5.84 13.00
N ASP A 869 28.06 -4.53 13.31
CA ASP A 869 26.82 -3.82 13.70
C ASP A 869 25.74 -3.93 12.62
N TYR A 870 26.13 -3.91 11.34
CA TYR A 870 25.21 -4.12 10.22
C TYR A 870 24.49 -5.47 10.30
N LEU A 871 25.16 -6.53 10.72
CA LEU A 871 24.58 -7.87 10.81
C LEU A 871 23.62 -8.01 11.99
N ALA A 872 23.95 -7.38 13.13
CA ALA A 872 23.06 -7.31 14.28
C ALA A 872 21.77 -6.55 13.94
N LYS A 873 21.90 -5.32 13.41
CA LYS A 873 20.77 -4.51 12.95
C LYS A 873 19.93 -5.21 11.88
N LEU A 874 20.58 -5.96 10.98
CA LEU A 874 19.89 -6.82 10.02
C LEU A 874 18.99 -7.82 10.76
N GLY A 875 19.55 -8.67 11.62
CA GLY A 875 18.77 -9.71 12.31
C GLY A 875 17.63 -9.14 13.16
N TRP A 876 17.85 -8.03 13.87
CA TRP A 876 16.83 -7.38 14.70
C TRP A 876 15.72 -6.71 13.88
N ASN A 877 16.06 -6.08 12.76
CA ASN A 877 15.10 -5.48 11.85
C ASN A 877 14.17 -6.55 11.25
N LEU A 878 14.73 -7.67 10.81
CA LEU A 878 13.96 -8.80 10.26
C LEU A 878 13.04 -9.42 11.32
N SER A 879 13.55 -9.67 12.52
CA SER A 879 12.78 -10.23 13.64
C SER A 879 11.58 -9.36 14.02
N SER A 880 11.76 -8.03 13.96
CA SER A 880 10.68 -7.06 14.19
C SER A 880 9.58 -7.15 13.12
N CYS A 881 9.96 -7.33 11.85
CA CYS A 881 9.01 -7.45 10.74
C CYS A 881 8.16 -8.73 10.85
N LEU A 882 8.78 -9.86 11.22
CA LEU A 882 8.08 -11.13 11.43
C LEU A 882 7.04 -11.03 12.58
N ASN A 883 7.38 -10.34 13.67
CA ASN A 883 6.48 -10.15 14.81
C ASN A 883 5.22 -9.33 14.45
N ASP A 884 5.38 -8.23 13.71
CA ASP A 884 4.23 -7.37 13.38
C ASP A 884 3.26 -8.03 12.40
N LYS A 885 3.80 -8.85 11.50
CA LYS A 885 2.99 -9.61 10.55
C LYS A 885 2.19 -10.71 11.24
N TRP A 886 2.74 -11.38 12.26
CA TRP A 886 2.02 -12.44 12.99
C TRP A 886 0.64 -11.99 13.54
N GLY A 887 0.61 -10.81 14.17
CA GLY A 887 -0.59 -10.25 14.79
C GLY A 887 -1.63 -9.70 13.80
N ALA A 888 -1.24 -9.31 12.58
CA ALA A 888 -2.20 -8.96 11.54
C ALA A 888 -2.72 -10.20 10.80
N PHE A 889 -1.88 -11.22 10.61
CA PHE A 889 -2.20 -12.37 9.77
C PHE A 889 -3.21 -13.34 10.37
N THR A 890 -3.01 -13.73 11.63
CA THR A 890 -3.92 -14.69 12.31
C THR A 890 -5.33 -14.12 12.54
N TYR A 891 -5.49 -12.79 12.49
CA TYR A 891 -6.73 -12.11 12.84
C TYR A 891 -7.58 -11.67 11.62
N TRP A 892 -6.96 -11.42 10.46
CA TRP A 892 -7.64 -10.82 9.32
C TRP A 892 -7.74 -11.72 8.09
N PHE A 893 -6.86 -12.73 7.95
CA PHE A 893 -6.61 -13.37 6.64
C PHE A 893 -6.83 -14.87 6.59
N TYR A 894 -7.16 -15.55 7.70
CA TYR A 894 -7.41 -16.99 7.69
C TYR A 894 -8.77 -17.33 8.28
N ASP A 895 -9.79 -17.58 7.44
CA ASP A 895 -11.08 -18.12 7.86
C ASP A 895 -11.16 -19.61 7.56
N LYS A 896 -11.10 -20.44 8.62
CA LYS A 896 -11.23 -21.91 8.53
C LYS A 896 -12.56 -22.37 7.92
N SER A 897 -13.63 -21.60 8.07
CA SER A 897 -14.96 -21.94 7.55
C SER A 897 -15.09 -21.69 6.04
N GLU A 898 -14.35 -20.72 5.52
CA GLU A 898 -14.34 -20.41 4.08
C GLU A 898 -13.15 -21.03 3.34
N ARG A 899 -12.14 -21.56 4.06
CA ARG A 899 -10.86 -22.06 3.51
C ARG A 899 -10.21 -21.08 2.53
N ARG A 900 -10.41 -19.78 2.78
CA ARG A 900 -9.92 -18.70 1.92
C ARG A 900 -8.95 -17.83 2.69
N VAL A 901 -7.80 -17.62 2.07
CA VAL A 901 -6.91 -16.51 2.37
C VAL A 901 -7.28 -15.37 1.41
N THR A 902 -7.65 -14.20 1.93
CA THR A 902 -7.91 -13.04 1.06
C THR A 902 -6.57 -12.43 0.64
N SER A 903 -6.14 -12.67 -0.60
CA SER A 903 -4.97 -12.11 -1.31
C SER A 903 -3.73 -11.85 -0.42
N ASN A 904 -2.86 -12.84 -0.29
CA ASN A 904 -1.69 -12.80 0.60
C ASN A 904 -0.43 -12.21 -0.04
N ASP A 905 -0.40 -12.11 -1.38
CA ASP A 905 0.73 -11.67 -2.22
C ASP A 905 1.49 -10.47 -1.59
N HIS A 906 0.80 -9.36 -1.35
CA HIS A 906 1.42 -8.12 -0.87
C HIS A 906 2.14 -8.21 0.47
N SER A 907 1.77 -9.16 1.33
CA SER A 907 2.38 -9.29 2.66
C SER A 907 3.41 -10.42 2.72
N ALA A 908 3.29 -11.47 1.90
CA ALA A 908 4.34 -12.46 1.69
C ALA A 908 5.57 -11.85 1.00
N HIS A 909 5.37 -11.00 -0.02
CA HIS A 909 6.44 -10.30 -0.73
C HIS A 909 7.32 -9.42 0.20
N LYS A 910 6.74 -8.93 1.29
CA LYS A 910 7.44 -8.13 2.30
C LYS A 910 8.18 -8.97 3.36
N LEU A 911 7.96 -10.28 3.41
CA LEU A 911 8.73 -11.22 4.25
C LEU A 911 9.93 -11.79 3.50
N GLN A 912 9.89 -11.80 2.16
CA GLN A 912 10.98 -12.24 1.29
C GLN A 912 12.32 -11.55 1.60
N CYS A 913 12.29 -10.33 2.14
CA CYS A 913 13.49 -9.62 2.59
C CYS A 913 14.21 -10.34 3.72
N SER A 914 13.45 -10.93 4.65
CA SER A 914 14.02 -11.70 5.75
C SER A 914 14.68 -12.97 5.23
N GLU A 915 14.02 -13.63 4.30
CA GLU A 915 14.43 -14.90 3.74
C GLU A 915 15.67 -14.76 2.84
N SER A 916 15.72 -13.71 2.03
CA SER A 916 16.86 -13.40 1.15
C SER A 916 18.10 -13.04 1.96
N ALA A 917 17.98 -12.18 2.97
CA ALA A 917 19.11 -11.80 3.82
C ALA A 917 19.65 -12.96 4.67
N LEU A 918 18.77 -13.81 5.22
CA LEU A 918 19.19 -15.04 5.90
C LEU A 918 19.91 -15.98 4.93
N SER A 919 19.44 -16.11 3.69
CA SER A 919 20.10 -16.92 2.66
C SER A 919 21.53 -16.42 2.39
N LEU A 920 21.71 -15.10 2.27
CA LEU A 920 23.03 -14.50 2.09
C LEU A 920 23.98 -14.84 3.25
N MET A 921 23.52 -14.73 4.49
CA MET A 921 24.35 -15.05 5.66
C MET A 921 24.68 -16.54 5.77
N TYR A 922 23.69 -17.42 5.66
CA TYR A 922 23.88 -18.86 5.89
C TYR A 922 24.55 -19.55 4.70
N LEU A 923 24.19 -19.18 3.48
CA LEU A 923 24.52 -19.92 2.27
C LEU A 923 25.59 -19.19 1.42
N GLY A 924 25.88 -17.94 1.77
CA GLY A 924 26.76 -17.02 1.03
C GLY A 924 26.07 -16.30 -0.12
N GLY A 925 24.89 -16.74 -0.54
CA GLY A 925 24.17 -16.21 -1.69
C GLY A 925 22.68 -16.55 -1.66
N PRO A 926 21.92 -16.04 -2.64
CA PRO A 926 20.46 -16.17 -2.63
C PRO A 926 20.01 -17.63 -2.75
N ALA A 927 19.01 -17.99 -1.94
CA ALA A 927 18.19 -19.19 -2.13
C ALA A 927 17.39 -19.12 -3.45
N PRO A 928 16.76 -20.21 -3.93
CA PRO A 928 16.02 -20.24 -5.20
C PRO A 928 14.69 -19.44 -5.21
N VAL A 929 14.75 -18.18 -4.79
CA VAL A 929 13.66 -17.19 -4.78
C VAL A 929 13.52 -16.61 -6.19
N GLU A 930 12.29 -16.52 -6.71
CA GLU A 930 11.99 -15.93 -8.03
C GLU A 930 12.91 -16.42 -9.17
N ALA A 931 13.24 -15.60 -10.17
CA ALA A 931 14.08 -15.96 -11.33
C ALA A 931 15.59 -15.86 -11.05
N VAL A 932 16.04 -16.16 -9.82
CA VAL A 932 17.45 -16.09 -9.44
C VAL A 932 18.19 -17.38 -9.81
N TRP A 933 19.40 -17.22 -10.38
CA TRP A 933 20.34 -18.32 -10.56
C TRP A 933 20.76 -18.85 -9.19
N PRO A 934 20.78 -20.18 -8.94
CA PRO A 934 21.24 -20.69 -7.65
C PRO A 934 22.74 -20.41 -7.44
N GLN A 935 23.02 -19.41 -6.61
CA GLN A 935 24.36 -18.89 -6.27
C GLN A 935 24.68 -19.12 -4.80
N PHE A 936 24.37 -20.28 -4.20
CA PHE A 936 24.78 -20.55 -2.81
C PHE A 936 26.06 -21.40 -2.80
N ALA A 937 26.98 -21.09 -1.89
CA ALA A 937 28.27 -21.78 -1.79
C ALA A 937 28.18 -23.03 -0.92
N VAL A 938 27.32 -23.01 0.11
CA VAL A 938 27.20 -24.06 1.11
C VAL A 938 25.75 -24.21 1.57
N THR A 939 25.34 -25.44 1.85
CA THR A 939 24.07 -25.75 2.53
C THR A 939 24.38 -26.63 3.75
N TRP A 940 23.47 -26.66 4.71
CA TRP A 940 23.74 -27.24 6.03
C TRP A 940 22.78 -28.40 6.34
N LYS A 941 23.32 -29.51 6.83
CA LYS A 941 22.56 -30.67 7.31
C LYS A 941 22.94 -31.03 8.75
N ASN A 942 22.05 -31.74 9.43
CA ASN A 942 22.15 -32.05 10.87
C ASN A 942 22.19 -30.78 11.74
N VAL A 943 21.47 -29.74 11.29
CA VAL A 943 21.40 -28.41 11.93
C VAL A 943 20.00 -28.15 12.54
N GLY A 944 19.65 -26.89 12.81
CA GLY A 944 18.38 -26.48 13.41
C GLY A 944 18.52 -25.07 13.99
N THR A 945 17.46 -24.49 14.58
CA THR A 945 17.42 -23.05 14.94
C THR A 945 18.53 -22.58 15.88
N ASN A 946 19.18 -23.47 16.62
CA ASN A 946 20.32 -23.13 17.47
C ASN A 946 21.66 -23.04 16.72
N PHE A 947 21.68 -23.34 15.42
CA PHE A 947 22.85 -23.23 14.55
C PHE A 947 22.81 -21.93 13.75
N CYS A 948 23.89 -21.18 13.83
CA CYS A 948 24.10 -19.94 13.10
C CYS A 948 25.33 -20.06 12.21
N ALA A 949 25.23 -19.51 11.00
CA ALA A 949 26.32 -19.44 10.04
C ALA A 949 26.37 -18.07 9.38
N LEU A 950 27.58 -17.57 9.20
CA LEU A 950 27.88 -16.33 8.51
C LEU A 950 29.00 -16.59 7.50
N VAL A 951 28.64 -16.70 6.23
CA VAL A 951 29.60 -16.82 5.13
C VAL A 951 30.29 -15.47 4.93
N ARG A 952 31.59 -15.41 5.26
CA ARG A 952 32.43 -14.22 5.16
C ARG A 952 33.06 -14.06 3.79
N HIS A 953 33.41 -15.17 3.17
CA HIS A 953 34.02 -15.20 1.86
C HIS A 953 33.62 -16.48 1.15
N ASN A 954 33.31 -16.38 -0.13
CA ASN A 954 33.09 -17.52 -0.99
C ASN A 954 33.42 -17.16 -2.44
N ASP A 955 34.21 -17.99 -3.09
CA ASP A 955 34.45 -18.00 -4.53
C ASP A 955 34.76 -19.45 -4.96
N SER A 956 35.23 -19.63 -6.20
CA SER A 956 35.55 -20.96 -6.72
C SER A 956 36.76 -21.64 -6.06
N GLU A 957 37.56 -20.92 -5.28
CA GLU A 957 38.79 -21.45 -4.68
C GLU A 957 38.75 -21.44 -3.14
N ARG A 958 37.85 -20.66 -2.52
CA ARG A 958 37.87 -20.46 -1.08
C ARG A 958 36.47 -20.29 -0.50
N LEU A 959 36.24 -20.94 0.63
CA LEU A 959 35.08 -20.71 1.50
C LEU A 959 35.55 -20.37 2.91
N LEU A 960 35.01 -19.29 3.48
CA LEU A 960 35.23 -18.89 4.86
C LEU A 960 33.88 -18.64 5.55
N VAL A 961 33.60 -19.39 6.60
CA VAL A 961 32.34 -19.33 7.33
C VAL A 961 32.60 -19.20 8.81
N GLU A 962 31.90 -18.27 9.47
CA GLU A 962 31.80 -18.27 10.92
C GLU A 962 30.57 -19.00 11.39
N LEU A 963 30.74 -19.79 12.43
CA LEU A 963 29.76 -20.74 12.94
C LEU A 963 29.60 -20.53 14.44
N TYR A 964 28.36 -20.65 14.89
CA TYR A 964 28.03 -20.67 16.31
C TYR A 964 26.89 -21.66 16.56
N SER A 965 26.97 -22.42 17.65
CA SER A 965 25.85 -23.23 18.14
C SER A 965 25.50 -22.84 19.57
N PHE A 966 24.21 -22.60 19.81
CA PHE A 966 23.65 -22.36 21.14
C PHE A 966 23.44 -23.65 21.95
N ASP A 967 23.67 -24.81 21.35
CA ASP A 967 23.51 -26.11 21.99
C ASP A 967 24.51 -26.29 23.14
N GLU A 968 24.10 -27.03 24.17
CA GLU A 968 24.94 -27.33 25.35
C GLU A 968 26.03 -28.34 25.07
N GLN A 969 25.83 -29.18 24.06
CA GLN A 969 26.74 -30.24 23.65
C GLN A 969 27.27 -29.95 22.25
N PRO A 970 28.51 -30.35 21.95
CA PRO A 970 29.03 -30.30 20.60
C PRO A 970 28.10 -31.03 19.63
N ARG A 971 27.93 -30.48 18.42
CA ARG A 971 27.06 -31.07 17.40
C ARG A 971 27.87 -31.50 16.17
N ILE A 972 27.47 -32.59 15.55
CA ILE A 972 27.97 -32.95 14.23
C ILE A 972 27.23 -32.11 13.20
N VAL A 973 27.97 -31.42 12.34
CA VAL A 973 27.46 -30.60 11.24
C VAL A 973 27.94 -31.19 9.93
N THR A 974 27.07 -31.20 8.93
CA THR A 974 27.44 -31.49 7.55
C THR A 974 27.30 -30.20 6.73
N ALA A 975 28.38 -29.80 6.07
CA ALA A 975 28.41 -28.73 5.09
C ALA A 975 28.44 -29.34 3.68
N ASP A 976 27.41 -29.12 2.88
CA ASP A 976 27.36 -29.51 1.47
C ASP A 976 27.90 -28.36 0.63
N LEU A 977 29.04 -28.57 -0.03
CA LEU A 977 29.82 -27.55 -0.73
C LEU A 977 29.50 -27.56 -2.23
N TRP A 978 29.07 -26.43 -2.78
CA TRP A 978 28.46 -26.36 -4.12
C TRP A 978 29.30 -25.68 -5.20
N GLU A 979 30.14 -24.72 -4.82
CA GLU A 979 30.78 -23.81 -5.80
C GLU A 979 32.31 -23.88 -5.87
N LEU A 980 32.95 -24.67 -5.02
CA LEU A 980 34.39 -24.90 -5.14
C LEU A 980 34.68 -25.63 -6.45
N ALA A 981 35.67 -25.13 -7.19
CA ALA A 981 36.17 -25.79 -8.38
C ALA A 981 36.80 -27.14 -8.03
N ALA A 982 36.82 -28.06 -9.00
CA ALA A 982 37.45 -29.35 -8.81
C ALA A 982 38.93 -29.20 -8.40
N GLY A 983 39.37 -29.95 -7.39
CA GLY A 983 40.75 -29.90 -6.92
C GLY A 983 40.96 -30.35 -5.48
N ASP A 984 42.22 -30.26 -5.05
CA ASP A 984 42.66 -30.61 -3.70
C ASP A 984 42.59 -29.41 -2.74
N TYR A 985 41.82 -29.57 -1.67
CA TYR A 985 41.59 -28.54 -0.66
C TYR A 985 42.01 -28.99 0.73
N LYS A 986 42.21 -28.02 1.61
CA LYS A 986 42.32 -28.20 3.06
C LYS A 986 41.16 -27.48 3.73
N ALA A 987 40.36 -28.22 4.49
CA ALA A 987 39.39 -27.69 5.43
C ALA A 987 40.03 -27.56 6.81
N ALA A 988 39.76 -26.46 7.52
CA ALA A 988 40.30 -26.19 8.85
C ALA A 988 39.25 -25.49 9.73
N LEU A 989 39.21 -25.85 11.02
CA LEU A 989 38.42 -25.18 12.04
C LEU A 989 39.33 -24.50 13.07
N GLY A 990 39.06 -23.24 13.39
CA GLY A 990 39.72 -22.52 14.47
C GLY A 990 38.83 -21.44 15.08
N THR A 991 39.39 -20.64 15.98
CA THR A 991 38.63 -19.58 16.69
C THR A 991 39.12 -18.17 16.35
N ARG A 992 40.20 -18.06 15.56
CA ARG A 992 40.87 -16.80 15.24
C ARG A 992 41.33 -16.80 13.78
N LEU A 993 41.42 -15.60 13.22
CA LEU A 993 41.97 -15.34 11.90
C LEU A 993 43.35 -14.67 12.01
N THR A 994 44.22 -14.86 11.01
CA THR A 994 45.40 -14.01 10.75
C THR A 994 44.96 -12.64 10.24
N GLU A 995 45.90 -11.70 10.12
CA GLU A 995 45.69 -10.44 9.40
C GLU A 995 45.20 -10.68 7.95
N ASP A 996 45.73 -11.72 7.30
CA ASP A 996 45.32 -12.16 5.96
C ASP A 996 44.01 -12.98 5.94
N SER A 997 43.24 -12.95 7.03
CA SER A 997 41.95 -13.65 7.17
C SER A 997 42.02 -15.18 7.06
N HIS A 998 43.14 -15.82 7.38
CA HIS A 998 43.28 -17.29 7.41
C HIS A 998 43.09 -17.84 8.82
N VAL A 999 42.59 -19.07 8.96
CA VAL A 999 42.47 -19.71 10.28
C VAL A 999 43.86 -19.89 10.91
N THR A 1000 44.05 -19.34 12.11
CA THR A 1000 45.25 -19.56 12.94
C THR A 1000 45.05 -20.74 13.87
N GLU A 1001 46.12 -21.52 14.08
CA GLU A 1001 46.17 -22.63 15.05
C GLU A 1001 44.93 -23.54 14.98
N PRO A 1002 44.69 -24.21 13.83
CA PRO A 1002 43.45 -24.95 13.64
C PRO A 1002 43.31 -26.07 14.66
N THR A 1003 42.17 -26.07 15.36
CA THR A 1003 41.75 -27.12 16.31
C THR A 1003 41.40 -28.43 15.61
N TRP A 1004 41.06 -28.34 14.32
CA TRP A 1004 40.77 -29.49 13.45
C TRP A 1004 41.16 -29.13 12.02
N SER A 1005 41.65 -30.10 11.25
CA SER A 1005 41.83 -29.94 9.82
C SER A 1005 41.68 -31.26 9.08
N ARG A 1006 41.28 -31.20 7.81
CA ARG A 1006 41.05 -32.36 6.96
C ARG A 1006 41.38 -32.01 5.50
N SER A 1007 41.99 -32.95 4.79
CA SER A 1007 42.11 -32.86 3.33
C SER A 1007 40.77 -33.21 2.67
N LEU A 1008 40.40 -32.43 1.67
CA LEU A 1008 39.15 -32.54 0.94
C LEU A 1008 39.46 -32.58 -0.55
N ASP A 1009 39.03 -33.64 -1.21
CA ASP A 1009 39.04 -33.72 -2.67
C ASP A 1009 37.66 -33.29 -3.17
N VAL A 1010 37.61 -32.20 -3.93
CA VAL A 1010 36.38 -31.71 -4.55
C VAL A 1010 36.36 -32.27 -5.97
N ALA A 1011 35.48 -33.24 -6.21
CA ALA A 1011 35.37 -33.89 -7.50
C ALA A 1011 34.80 -32.92 -8.56
N GLY A 1012 35.35 -32.99 -9.78
CA GLY A 1012 34.68 -32.41 -10.95
C GLY A 1012 33.52 -33.29 -11.33
N SER A 1013 32.32 -32.99 -10.82
CA SER A 1013 31.14 -33.81 -11.11
C SER A 1013 30.54 -33.48 -12.48
N GLU A 1014 30.15 -34.51 -13.23
CA GLU A 1014 29.16 -34.38 -14.30
C GLU A 1014 27.82 -33.99 -13.65
N GLY A 1015 27.46 -32.70 -13.72
CA GLY A 1015 26.33 -32.09 -13.01
C GLY A 1015 26.74 -31.37 -11.71
N ARG A 1016 25.92 -30.45 -11.21
CA ARG A 1016 26.18 -29.74 -9.93
C ARG A 1016 25.77 -30.60 -8.73
N ARG A 1017 26.67 -31.45 -8.23
CA ARG A 1017 26.49 -32.21 -6.98
C ARG A 1017 27.41 -31.63 -5.89
N PRO A 1018 26.94 -31.53 -4.64
CA PRO A 1018 27.76 -30.99 -3.58
C PRO A 1018 28.81 -31.99 -3.10
N THR A 1019 29.95 -31.49 -2.62
CA THR A 1019 30.89 -32.28 -1.83
C THR A 1019 30.56 -32.11 -0.34
N SER A 1020 30.21 -33.19 0.36
CA SER A 1020 29.84 -33.12 1.78
C SER A 1020 31.07 -33.15 2.71
N LEU A 1021 31.15 -32.18 3.62
CA LEU A 1021 32.15 -32.10 4.67
C LEU A 1021 31.49 -32.29 6.04
N HIS A 1022 31.96 -33.27 6.79
CA HIS A 1022 31.51 -33.52 8.16
C HIS A 1022 32.54 -33.03 9.18
N PHE A 1023 32.07 -32.31 10.19
CA PHE A 1023 32.90 -31.87 11.31
C PHE A 1023 32.07 -31.70 12.59
N THR A 1024 32.75 -31.65 13.73
CA THR A 1024 32.10 -31.39 15.03
C THR A 1024 32.24 -29.90 15.37
N LEU A 1025 31.11 -29.22 15.52
CA LEU A 1025 31.04 -27.83 15.98
C LEU A 1025 30.98 -27.81 17.51
N PRO A 1026 31.92 -27.14 18.21
CA PRO A 1026 31.90 -27.02 19.66
C PRO A 1026 30.67 -26.27 20.19
N ALA A 1027 30.19 -26.66 21.36
CA ALA A 1027 29.11 -25.97 22.06
C ALA A 1027 29.50 -24.53 22.45
N ARG A 1028 28.62 -23.56 22.15
CA ARG A 1028 28.69 -22.17 22.64
C ARG A 1028 30.03 -21.47 22.39
N LYS A 1029 30.69 -21.79 21.27
CA LYS A 1029 31.97 -21.18 20.87
C LYS A 1029 31.90 -20.70 19.42
N ARG A 1030 32.32 -19.45 19.21
CA ARG A 1030 32.58 -18.90 17.87
C ARG A 1030 33.67 -19.74 17.21
N THR A 1031 33.34 -20.34 16.08
CA THR A 1031 34.21 -21.25 15.33
C THR A 1031 34.26 -20.78 13.88
N ILE A 1032 35.42 -20.88 13.24
CA ILE A 1032 35.64 -20.43 11.88
C ILE A 1032 36.03 -21.64 11.05
N LEU A 1033 35.27 -21.93 10.00
CA LEU A 1033 35.56 -22.91 8.97
C LEU A 1033 36.21 -22.22 7.78
N GLU A 1034 37.42 -22.62 7.45
CA GLU A 1034 38.09 -22.23 6.21
C GLU A 1034 38.31 -23.45 5.33
N ILE A 1035 37.97 -23.32 4.05
CA ILE A 1035 38.31 -24.27 3.00
C ILE A 1035 39.07 -23.49 1.93
N ARG A 1036 40.27 -23.96 1.58
CA ARG A 1036 41.15 -23.31 0.60
C ARG A 1036 42.01 -24.34 -0.12
N PRO A 1037 42.62 -24.02 -1.27
CA PRO A 1037 43.43 -24.97 -2.02
C PRO A 1037 44.61 -25.44 -1.16
N ARG A 1038 44.96 -26.70 -1.33
CA ARG A 1038 46.12 -27.31 -0.68
C ARG A 1038 47.38 -26.88 -1.44
N GLY A 1039 47.87 -25.68 -1.14
CA GLY A 1039 49.16 -25.16 -1.63
C GLY A 1039 50.35 -25.94 -1.09
#